data_AF-A0A2H1YIS5-F1
#
_entry.id   AF-A0A2H1YIS5-F1
#
_cell.length_a   1.000
_cell.length_b   1.000
_cell.length_c   1.000
_cell.angle_alpha   90.00
_cell.angle_beta   90.00
_cell.angle_gamma   90.00
#
_symmetry.space_group_name_H-M   'P 1'
#
loop_
_entity.id
_entity.type
_entity.pdbx_description
1 polymer ?
#
loop_
_entity_poly.entity_id
_entity_poly.type
_entity_poly.pdbx_seq_one_letter_code
_entity_poly.pdbx_strand_id
1 'polypeptide(L)'
;MLKNISIHKARFHDAFQMDIEENQDVLEDILSTEKFIYPLKDKNYYYLYDVSDKKILDKNLNPENFKIDTTAEVVSFTGVSMEILDNIKLPEKVKILIFEGGDLMPLQMGKTQKGDALWKTIMNYLRLYPFNENLSERILMENQIRNLYAKLPSHIADFGLTKLFQKIEKSNITEFSIGWTYFSEFDFKILSKLNQLESLSILYCYNDAIKYLPKNLTYLQIFGTTIQKLSEINLNLPNLIDLNVSGNAINQLDTLQNLPTKIESLEVNNNLIKYLNISELPAGLEYLDLSNNLIDNDFFNQKIIHKKLKYLLLSNNELIITASILHLILQIFPNLESLELLDNQKKGIPSELLGDFENRNCLENVQYFLEDIQLLVNHDYEEFLSVSKLKKINNSNNSSDLNEFIEVKWQENKFPLRIILEHLQYEFSKYFFKMSSFTKYVNGIYCFIAHDNCEFSLYFEEETKEITFKIQADTSAIVDLYFHKYFKEINMIISSNSHINILPSVCCSKSCDFLKDFCNKVYKIDYKIKSDVILKKETENIKLLINNRSIEDSKDAGKFAGNKYQEIQNIAFILISGKSAYPFIIKDGIVTNALKLAKNSEYYYYLTLRTALDKEVYIKSITNKYLIENTLVESSIFIDNNVKKKLSCFVNPHYFKVKDNILTINDLQFPKLAENHLKKIQMDSNKYCHFTIDNQIIELKYSH
;
A
#
# COMPACT_ATOMS: atom_id res chain seq x y z
N MET A 1 46.36 -19.98 11.76
CA MET A 1 45.48 -21.16 11.56
C MET A 1 44.41 -20.68 10.60
N LEU A 2 44.16 -21.42 9.53
CA LEU A 2 43.28 -20.96 8.47
C LEU A 2 41.82 -21.28 8.83
N LYS A 3 41.17 -20.40 9.59
CA LYS A 3 39.81 -20.64 10.12
C LYS A 3 38.72 -20.57 9.04
N ASN A 4 38.79 -19.56 8.17
CA ASN A 4 37.85 -19.38 7.06
C ASN A 4 38.60 -19.46 5.73
N ILE A 5 38.35 -20.52 4.96
CA ILE A 5 39.03 -20.81 3.70
C ILE A 5 38.04 -20.73 2.55
N SER A 6 38.42 -20.02 1.48
CA SER A 6 37.64 -20.01 0.23
C SER A 6 38.43 -20.49 -0.97
N ILE A 7 37.75 -21.22 -1.87
CA ILE A 7 38.24 -21.59 -3.20
C ILE A 7 37.35 -20.96 -4.28
N HIS A 8 37.92 -20.05 -5.07
CA HIS A 8 37.20 -19.37 -6.16
C HIS A 8 37.82 -19.67 -7.51
N LYS A 9 36.99 -19.70 -8.57
CA LYS A 9 37.46 -19.77 -9.96
C LYS A 9 37.58 -18.38 -10.60
N ALA A 10 38.74 -18.10 -11.20
CA ALA A 10 39.14 -16.79 -11.73
C ALA A 10 38.09 -16.10 -12.61
N ARG A 11 37.40 -16.84 -13.50
CA ARG A 11 36.37 -16.26 -14.38
C ARG A 11 35.22 -15.53 -13.67
N PHE A 12 34.97 -15.83 -12.39
CA PHE A 12 33.93 -15.17 -11.62
C PHE A 12 34.40 -13.88 -10.93
N HIS A 13 35.70 -13.56 -10.93
CA HIS A 13 36.16 -12.22 -10.54
C HIS A 13 35.72 -11.14 -11.54
N ASP A 14 35.64 -11.44 -12.83
CA ASP A 14 35.30 -10.47 -13.90
C ASP A 14 33.78 -10.16 -14.02
N ALA A 15 32.92 -10.83 -13.26
CA ALA A 15 31.49 -10.92 -13.59
C ALA A 15 30.55 -10.05 -12.73
N PHE A 16 31.03 -9.49 -11.62
CA PHE A 16 30.20 -9.02 -10.50
C PHE A 16 30.74 -7.78 -9.75
N GLN A 17 30.93 -6.63 -10.42
CA GLN A 17 31.25 -5.36 -9.72
C GLN A 17 30.40 -4.20 -10.27
N MET A 18 29.96 -3.34 -9.36
CA MET A 18 29.47 -1.98 -9.58
C MET A 18 30.02 -1.10 -8.44
N ASP A 19 30.18 0.19 -8.71
CA ASP A 19 30.58 1.19 -7.72
C ASP A 19 29.37 1.67 -6.90
N ILE A 20 29.59 2.01 -5.63
CA ILE A 20 28.62 2.69 -4.74
C ILE A 20 29.41 3.73 -3.92
N GLU A 21 28.91 4.96 -3.84
CA GLU A 21 29.46 6.06 -3.02
C GLU A 21 28.82 6.14 -1.62
N GLU A 22 29.42 6.98 -0.77
CA GLU A 22 29.41 6.91 0.69
C GLU A 22 28.06 7.28 1.34
N ASN A 23 27.62 6.41 2.28
CA ASN A 23 26.70 6.63 3.43
C ASN A 23 25.61 5.55 3.62
N GLN A 24 25.99 4.27 3.56
CA GLN A 24 25.23 3.20 4.20
C GLN A 24 26.21 2.24 4.88
N ASP A 25 25.82 1.63 6.01
CA ASP A 25 26.62 0.62 6.70
C ASP A 25 26.51 -0.73 5.96
N VAL A 26 27.15 -0.73 4.79
CA VAL A 26 27.13 -1.74 3.71
C VAL A 26 28.50 -2.43 3.58
N LEU A 27 29.36 -2.19 4.58
CA LEU A 27 30.79 -2.51 4.59
C LEU A 27 31.13 -3.99 4.79
N GLU A 28 30.21 -4.81 5.31
CA GLU A 28 30.40 -6.27 5.42
C GLU A 28 29.70 -7.05 4.30
N ASP A 29 28.46 -6.69 3.91
CA ASP A 29 27.62 -7.51 3.01
C ASP A 29 28.09 -7.58 1.56
N ILE A 30 28.69 -6.51 1.03
CA ILE A 30 29.22 -6.53 -0.34
C ILE A 30 30.60 -7.23 -0.38
N LEU A 31 31.28 -7.40 0.77
CA LEU A 31 32.75 -7.51 0.86
C LEU A 31 33.31 -8.61 1.79
N SER A 32 32.76 -9.82 1.77
CA SER A 32 33.62 -11.03 1.72
C SER A 32 33.69 -11.68 0.33
N THR A 33 33.02 -11.08 -0.66
CA THR A 33 33.42 -11.19 -2.08
C THR A 33 33.93 -9.84 -2.60
N GLU A 34 35.11 -9.39 -2.15
CA GLU A 34 35.78 -8.24 -2.76
C GLU A 34 36.34 -8.58 -4.16
N LYS A 35 35.94 -7.84 -5.20
CA LYS A 35 36.36 -8.01 -6.62
C LYS A 35 36.01 -6.75 -7.43
N PHE A 36 36.73 -6.34 -8.48
CA PHE A 36 37.76 -7.05 -9.27
C PHE A 36 39.20 -6.91 -8.69
N ILE A 37 39.97 -5.81 -8.83
CA ILE A 37 40.59 -5.35 -10.10
C ILE A 37 42.06 -5.84 -10.22
N TYR A 38 42.26 -6.97 -10.89
CA TYR A 38 43.44 -7.20 -11.74
C TYR A 38 42.97 -7.95 -12.99
N PRO A 39 43.43 -7.59 -14.21
CA PRO A 39 43.20 -8.42 -15.39
C PRO A 39 43.99 -9.72 -15.25
N LEU A 40 43.33 -10.75 -14.71
CA LEU A 40 43.89 -12.09 -14.63
C LEU A 40 44.03 -12.63 -16.05
N LYS A 41 45.28 -12.84 -16.48
CA LYS A 41 45.63 -13.20 -17.86
C LYS A 41 45.06 -14.54 -18.32
N ASP A 42 44.53 -15.35 -17.41
CA ASP A 42 43.90 -16.63 -17.70
C ASP A 42 42.68 -16.85 -16.78
N LYS A 43 41.52 -17.14 -17.37
CA LYS A 43 40.22 -17.18 -16.65
C LYS A 43 39.90 -18.55 -16.05
N ASN A 44 40.78 -19.54 -16.23
CA ASN A 44 40.54 -20.92 -15.79
C ASN A 44 41.21 -21.30 -14.46
N TYR A 45 42.06 -20.45 -13.88
CA TYR A 45 42.73 -20.75 -12.60
C TYR A 45 41.78 -20.76 -11.41
N TYR A 46 42.16 -21.51 -10.37
CA TYR A 46 41.54 -21.45 -9.05
C TYR A 46 42.45 -20.71 -8.07
N TYR A 47 41.82 -20.01 -7.14
CA TYR A 47 42.48 -19.19 -6.12
C TYR A 47 42.07 -19.71 -4.74
N LEU A 48 43.03 -19.74 -3.83
CA LEU A 48 42.83 -20.08 -2.42
C LEU A 48 42.97 -18.81 -1.57
N TYR A 49 41.97 -18.53 -0.74
CA TYR A 49 41.95 -17.37 0.15
C TYR A 49 41.84 -17.80 1.62
N ASP A 50 42.55 -17.09 2.49
CA ASP A 50 42.16 -16.92 3.88
C ASP A 50 41.24 -15.69 3.93
N VAL A 51 39.97 -15.91 4.24
CA VAL A 51 38.98 -14.84 4.31
C VAL A 51 39.15 -14.04 5.60
N SER A 52 39.53 -14.71 6.69
CA SER A 52 39.79 -14.12 8.01
C SER A 52 40.92 -13.08 7.96
N ASP A 53 42.02 -13.42 7.29
CA ASP A 53 43.19 -12.54 7.13
C ASP A 53 43.14 -11.69 5.84
N LYS A 54 42.00 -11.67 5.12
CA LYS A 54 41.79 -11.03 3.79
C LYS A 54 42.94 -11.27 2.80
N LYS A 55 43.46 -12.51 2.72
CA LYS A 55 44.73 -12.83 2.05
C LYS A 55 44.61 -13.96 1.03
N ILE A 56 45.20 -13.76 -0.16
CA ILE A 56 45.41 -14.84 -1.13
C ILE A 56 46.57 -15.74 -0.65
N LEU A 57 46.29 -17.04 -0.53
CA LEU A 57 47.25 -18.10 -0.20
C LEU A 57 47.84 -18.74 -1.46
N ASP A 58 47.02 -18.96 -2.49
CA ASP A 58 47.45 -19.49 -3.80
C ASP A 58 46.68 -18.78 -4.94
N LYS A 59 47.39 -18.48 -6.04
CA LYS A 59 46.88 -17.82 -7.25
C LYS A 59 46.74 -18.77 -8.46
N ASN A 60 47.19 -20.00 -8.32
CA ASN A 60 47.11 -21.05 -9.34
C ASN A 60 46.93 -22.41 -8.65
N LEU A 61 45.91 -22.51 -7.81
CA LEU A 61 45.58 -23.73 -7.11
C LEU A 61 45.18 -24.81 -8.12
N ASN A 62 45.78 -25.99 -8.02
CA ASN A 62 45.21 -27.20 -8.62
C ASN A 62 44.27 -27.86 -7.60
N PRO A 63 42.94 -27.74 -7.76
CA PRO A 63 42.00 -28.19 -6.74
C PRO A 63 41.81 -29.72 -6.73
N GLU A 64 42.26 -30.46 -7.75
CA GLU A 64 42.22 -31.94 -7.78
C GLU A 64 43.15 -32.57 -6.73
N ASN A 65 44.25 -31.87 -6.40
CA ASN A 65 45.27 -32.33 -5.45
C ASN A 65 45.23 -31.57 -4.12
N PHE A 66 44.32 -30.59 -3.98
CA PHE A 66 44.26 -29.73 -2.80
C PHE A 66 43.67 -30.46 -1.58
N LYS A 67 44.20 -30.14 -0.39
CA LYS A 67 43.65 -30.55 0.89
C LYS A 67 43.40 -29.30 1.73
N ILE A 68 42.16 -29.16 2.19
CA ILE A 68 41.76 -28.11 3.13
C ILE A 68 42.53 -28.30 4.44
N ASP A 69 42.96 -27.20 5.06
CA ASP A 69 43.61 -27.19 6.38
C ASP A 69 42.71 -27.87 7.42
N THR A 70 43.27 -28.77 8.23
CA THR A 70 42.52 -29.50 9.27
C THR A 70 42.01 -28.59 10.40
N THR A 71 42.44 -27.33 10.44
CA THR A 71 41.97 -26.29 11.37
C THR A 71 40.82 -25.43 10.84
N ALA A 72 40.37 -25.62 9.59
CA ALA A 72 39.26 -24.86 9.02
C ALA A 72 37.92 -25.14 9.72
N GLU A 73 37.20 -24.07 10.02
CA GLU A 73 35.87 -24.06 10.63
C GLU A 73 34.80 -23.65 9.62
N VAL A 74 35.17 -22.79 8.66
CA VAL A 74 34.34 -22.31 7.54
C VAL A 74 35.03 -22.65 6.21
N VAL A 75 34.28 -23.20 5.26
CA VAL A 75 34.75 -23.46 3.89
C VAL A 75 33.76 -22.92 2.87
N SER A 76 34.26 -22.14 1.92
CA SER A 76 33.48 -21.59 0.81
C SER A 76 34.04 -22.03 -0.56
N PHE A 77 33.14 -22.28 -1.50
CA PHE A 77 33.45 -22.63 -2.88
C PHE A 77 32.65 -21.76 -3.84
N THR A 78 33.32 -21.09 -4.80
CA THR A 78 32.64 -20.27 -5.82
C THR A 78 33.07 -20.67 -7.22
N GLY A 79 32.14 -21.15 -8.04
CA GLY A 79 32.42 -21.58 -9.41
C GLY A 79 33.31 -22.82 -9.52
N VAL A 80 33.31 -23.67 -8.48
CA VAL A 80 34.00 -24.96 -8.45
C VAL A 80 33.04 -26.03 -8.99
N SER A 81 33.51 -26.91 -9.89
CA SER A 81 32.67 -27.97 -10.43
C SER A 81 32.46 -29.10 -9.42
N MET A 82 31.34 -29.81 -9.55
CA MET A 82 31.02 -30.95 -8.68
C MET A 82 32.04 -32.09 -8.78
N GLU A 83 32.63 -32.32 -9.96
CA GLU A 83 33.72 -33.28 -10.16
C GLU A 83 34.96 -32.96 -9.32
N ILE A 84 35.27 -31.68 -9.14
CA ILE A 84 36.37 -31.21 -8.28
C ILE A 84 35.96 -31.34 -6.81
N LEU A 85 34.74 -30.92 -6.46
CA LEU A 85 34.23 -30.95 -5.10
C LEU A 85 34.12 -32.37 -4.52
N ASP A 86 33.86 -33.38 -5.36
CA ASP A 86 33.88 -34.80 -4.99
C ASP A 86 35.25 -35.25 -4.44
N ASN A 87 36.34 -34.74 -5.01
CA ASN A 87 37.71 -35.13 -4.64
C ASN A 87 38.23 -34.43 -3.37
N ILE A 88 37.72 -33.22 -3.08
CA ILE A 88 38.15 -32.41 -1.93
C ILE A 88 37.59 -32.99 -0.63
N LYS A 89 38.44 -33.40 0.32
CA LYS A 89 38.00 -33.85 1.65
C LYS A 89 37.74 -32.66 2.59
N LEU A 90 36.56 -32.63 3.21
CA LEU A 90 36.20 -31.66 4.24
C LEU A 90 36.75 -32.13 5.61
N PRO A 91 37.47 -31.29 6.37
CA PRO A 91 37.87 -31.58 7.74
C PRO A 91 36.69 -31.75 8.70
N GLU A 92 36.86 -32.55 9.76
CA GLU A 92 35.86 -32.75 10.82
C GLU A 92 35.51 -31.46 11.59
N LYS A 93 36.35 -30.43 11.53
CA LYS A 93 36.10 -29.14 12.18
C LYS A 93 35.19 -28.19 11.40
N VAL A 94 34.92 -28.48 10.12
CA VAL A 94 34.08 -27.61 9.29
C VAL A 94 32.63 -27.70 9.76
N LYS A 95 32.10 -26.56 10.19
CA LYS A 95 30.69 -26.38 10.58
C LYS A 95 29.87 -25.62 9.56
N ILE A 96 30.51 -24.68 8.85
CA ILE A 96 29.88 -23.80 7.88
C ILE A 96 30.40 -24.15 6.48
N LEU A 97 29.47 -24.42 5.55
CA LEU A 97 29.76 -24.65 4.15
C LEU A 97 28.98 -23.67 3.27
N ILE A 98 29.68 -22.93 2.43
CA ILE A 98 29.08 -22.01 1.44
C ILE A 98 29.41 -22.53 0.04
N PHE A 99 28.41 -22.62 -0.83
CA PHE A 99 28.55 -23.18 -2.17
C PHE A 99 27.83 -22.33 -3.23
N GLU A 100 28.59 -21.43 -3.85
CA GLU A 100 28.12 -20.50 -4.87
C GLU A 100 28.34 -21.09 -6.28
N GLY A 101 27.31 -21.77 -6.77
CA GLY A 101 27.30 -22.59 -7.98
C GLY A 101 27.26 -21.81 -9.30
N GLY A 102 28.00 -20.71 -9.46
CA GLY A 102 27.93 -19.86 -10.67
C GLY A 102 28.20 -20.57 -12.02
N ASP A 103 28.79 -21.77 -11.98
CA ASP A 103 28.96 -22.66 -13.14
C ASP A 103 27.85 -23.72 -13.28
N LEU A 104 27.14 -24.06 -12.20
CA LEU A 104 26.13 -25.11 -12.19
C LEU A 104 24.92 -24.75 -13.02
N MET A 105 24.34 -23.55 -12.90
CA MET A 105 23.15 -23.26 -13.69
C MET A 105 23.40 -23.30 -15.22
N PRO A 106 24.50 -22.74 -15.78
CA PRO A 106 24.86 -22.93 -17.19
C PRO A 106 25.04 -24.41 -17.61
N LEU A 107 25.51 -25.25 -16.69
CA LEU A 107 25.63 -26.71 -16.91
C LEU A 107 24.24 -27.37 -16.87
N GLN A 108 23.41 -27.04 -15.87
CA GLN A 108 22.01 -27.47 -15.71
C GLN A 108 21.13 -27.10 -16.91
N MET A 109 21.40 -25.97 -17.56
CA MET A 109 20.79 -25.53 -18.82
C MET A 109 21.36 -26.25 -20.07
N GLY A 110 22.20 -27.28 -19.86
CA GLY A 110 22.57 -28.32 -20.82
C GLY A 110 23.73 -27.99 -21.75
N LYS A 111 24.55 -26.95 -21.47
CA LYS A 111 25.55 -26.39 -22.41
C LYS A 111 24.99 -26.11 -23.82
N THR A 112 23.67 -25.90 -23.95
CA THR A 112 23.02 -25.66 -25.24
C THR A 112 23.14 -24.19 -25.62
N GLN A 113 23.17 -23.88 -26.92
CA GLN A 113 23.17 -22.48 -27.39
C GLN A 113 21.95 -21.69 -26.89
N LYS A 114 20.81 -22.36 -26.70
CA LYS A 114 19.59 -21.75 -26.11
C LYS A 114 19.76 -21.49 -24.61
N GLY A 115 20.33 -22.44 -23.86
CA GLY A 115 20.59 -22.31 -22.43
C GLY A 115 21.58 -21.19 -22.12
N ASP A 116 22.71 -21.14 -22.85
CA ASP A 116 23.72 -20.09 -22.74
C ASP A 116 23.16 -18.70 -23.11
N ALA A 117 22.32 -18.59 -24.15
CA ALA A 117 21.65 -17.34 -24.49
C ALA A 117 20.64 -16.89 -23.43
N LEU A 118 19.85 -17.82 -22.87
CA LEU A 118 18.92 -17.53 -21.77
C LEU A 118 19.68 -17.07 -20.51
N TRP A 119 20.77 -17.76 -20.15
CA TRP A 119 21.62 -17.39 -19.02
C TRP A 119 22.25 -16.01 -19.18
N LYS A 120 22.81 -15.70 -20.36
CA LYS A 120 23.33 -14.36 -20.67
C LYS A 120 22.26 -13.28 -20.57
N THR A 121 21.03 -13.59 -20.98
CA THR A 121 19.89 -12.67 -20.86
C THR A 121 19.55 -12.41 -19.39
N ILE A 122 19.47 -13.46 -18.58
CA ILE A 122 19.26 -13.38 -17.12
C ILE A 122 20.36 -12.55 -16.45
N MET A 123 21.63 -12.84 -16.74
CA MET A 123 22.76 -12.11 -16.17
C MET A 123 22.80 -10.64 -16.58
N ASN A 124 22.34 -10.29 -17.77
CA ASN A 124 22.20 -8.89 -18.17
C ASN A 124 21.12 -8.18 -17.34
N TYR A 125 19.97 -8.80 -17.09
CA TYR A 125 18.95 -8.21 -16.21
C TYR A 125 19.44 -8.08 -14.76
N LEU A 126 20.10 -9.10 -14.21
CA LEU A 126 20.65 -9.02 -12.84
C LEU A 126 21.70 -7.91 -12.70
N ARG A 127 22.48 -7.62 -13.75
CA ARG A 127 23.41 -6.48 -13.81
C ARG A 127 22.73 -5.12 -14.00
N LEU A 128 21.50 -5.09 -14.52
CA LEU A 128 20.69 -3.88 -14.59
C LEU A 128 19.98 -3.57 -13.26
N TYR A 129 19.90 -4.55 -12.34
CA TYR A 129 19.16 -4.41 -11.08
C TYR A 129 19.53 -3.16 -10.25
N PRO A 130 20.82 -2.83 -10.06
CA PRO A 130 21.20 -1.67 -9.23
C PRO A 130 21.05 -0.32 -9.95
N PHE A 131 20.61 -0.31 -11.22
CA PHE A 131 20.31 0.90 -11.99
C PHE A 131 18.80 1.21 -12.04
N ASN A 132 17.95 0.48 -11.31
CA ASN A 132 16.53 0.82 -11.20
C ASN A 132 16.37 2.06 -10.32
N GLU A 133 15.87 3.17 -10.88
CA GLU A 133 15.71 4.44 -10.14
C GLU A 133 14.43 4.46 -9.29
N ASN A 134 13.48 3.56 -9.58
CA ASN A 134 12.19 3.52 -8.90
C ASN A 134 11.57 2.11 -8.85
N LEU A 135 10.57 1.97 -7.97
CA LEU A 135 9.86 0.72 -7.71
C LEU A 135 9.14 0.16 -8.96
N SER A 136 8.69 1.02 -9.89
CA SER A 136 8.01 0.56 -11.12
C SER A 136 8.97 -0.14 -12.09
N GLU A 137 10.20 0.38 -12.24
CA GLU A 137 11.28 -0.25 -13.02
C GLU A 137 11.70 -1.58 -12.41
N ARG A 138 11.92 -1.61 -11.09
CA ARG A 138 12.21 -2.82 -10.34
C ARG A 138 11.14 -3.90 -10.57
N ILE A 139 9.85 -3.56 -10.38
CA ILE A 139 8.72 -4.46 -10.62
C ILE A 139 8.73 -5.00 -12.05
N LEU A 140 8.94 -4.14 -13.05
CA LEU A 140 8.99 -4.54 -14.45
C LEU A 140 10.14 -5.55 -14.70
N MET A 141 11.32 -5.27 -14.14
CA MET A 141 12.50 -6.09 -14.36
C MET A 141 12.42 -7.44 -13.63
N GLU A 142 11.94 -7.48 -12.39
CA GLU A 142 11.69 -8.74 -11.66
C GLU A 142 10.62 -9.60 -12.37
N ASN A 143 9.60 -8.98 -12.98
CA ASN A 143 8.65 -9.69 -13.82
C ASN A 143 9.32 -10.24 -15.09
N GLN A 144 10.23 -9.51 -15.72
CA GLN A 144 10.99 -10.00 -16.88
C GLN A 144 11.91 -11.16 -16.52
N ILE A 145 12.62 -11.08 -15.39
CA ILE A 145 13.47 -12.14 -14.83
C ILE A 145 12.64 -13.41 -14.56
N ARG A 146 11.50 -13.30 -13.86
CA ARG A 146 10.56 -14.43 -13.65
C ARG A 146 10.08 -15.03 -14.98
N ASN A 147 9.72 -14.21 -15.95
CA ASN A 147 9.33 -14.64 -17.30
C ASN A 147 10.48 -15.29 -18.11
N LEU A 148 11.73 -15.19 -17.67
CA LEU A 148 12.86 -15.93 -18.23
C LEU A 148 13.06 -17.27 -17.49
N TYR A 149 12.93 -17.31 -16.17
CA TYR A 149 12.99 -18.55 -15.40
C TYR A 149 11.85 -19.52 -15.72
N ALA A 150 10.62 -19.02 -15.96
CA ALA A 150 9.49 -19.83 -16.43
C ALA A 150 9.72 -20.48 -17.82
N LYS A 151 10.81 -20.14 -18.53
CA LYS A 151 11.23 -20.76 -19.79
C LYS A 151 12.33 -21.81 -19.61
N LEU A 152 12.77 -22.08 -18.37
CA LEU A 152 13.69 -23.17 -18.07
C LEU A 152 13.06 -24.53 -18.46
N PRO A 153 13.85 -25.49 -18.96
CA PRO A 153 13.33 -26.82 -19.27
C PRO A 153 12.78 -27.51 -18.03
N SER A 154 11.62 -28.16 -18.15
CA SER A 154 11.01 -28.96 -17.07
C SER A 154 11.84 -30.17 -16.62
N HIS A 155 12.89 -30.50 -17.37
CA HIS A 155 13.93 -31.45 -17.00
C HIS A 155 15.27 -30.71 -16.93
N ILE A 156 15.75 -30.53 -15.70
CA ILE A 156 17.14 -30.22 -15.38
C ILE A 156 17.74 -31.51 -14.81
N ALA A 157 18.89 -31.95 -15.34
CA ALA A 157 19.56 -33.14 -14.85
C ALA A 157 20.20 -32.89 -13.47
N ASP A 158 20.41 -33.93 -12.67
CA ASP A 158 21.26 -33.83 -11.48
C ASP A 158 22.72 -33.64 -11.93
N PHE A 159 23.31 -32.50 -11.56
CA PHE A 159 24.71 -32.16 -11.86
C PHE A 159 25.68 -32.46 -10.70
N GLY A 160 25.23 -33.24 -9.71
CA GLY A 160 26.03 -33.72 -8.59
C GLY A 160 25.51 -33.32 -7.20
N LEU A 161 24.39 -32.60 -7.11
CA LEU A 161 23.84 -32.09 -5.84
C LEU A 161 23.58 -33.24 -4.86
N THR A 162 23.09 -34.39 -5.34
CA THR A 162 22.96 -35.62 -4.54
C THR A 162 24.24 -36.00 -3.79
N LYS A 163 25.42 -35.88 -4.41
CA LYS A 163 26.70 -36.21 -3.79
C LYS A 163 27.12 -35.16 -2.76
N LEU A 164 26.88 -33.88 -3.02
CA LEU A 164 27.12 -32.80 -2.06
C LEU A 164 26.33 -33.04 -0.78
N PHE A 165 25.03 -33.33 -0.89
CA PHE A 165 24.19 -33.59 0.27
C PHE A 165 24.63 -34.85 1.04
N GLN A 166 25.00 -35.94 0.35
CA GLN A 166 25.58 -37.14 0.99
C GLN A 166 26.91 -36.88 1.70
N LYS A 167 27.65 -35.86 1.29
CA LYS A 167 28.93 -35.45 1.87
C LYS A 167 28.71 -34.55 3.09
N ILE A 168 27.69 -33.69 3.05
CA ILE A 168 27.20 -32.91 4.20
C ILE A 168 26.59 -33.85 5.28
N GLU A 169 25.78 -34.83 4.89
CA GLU A 169 25.18 -35.88 5.74
C GLU A 169 26.21 -36.65 6.59
N LYS A 170 27.45 -36.76 6.11
CA LYS A 170 28.56 -37.49 6.76
C LYS A 170 29.58 -36.57 7.43
N SER A 171 29.20 -35.31 7.68
CA SER A 171 30.08 -34.27 8.22
C SER A 171 29.48 -33.60 9.45
N ASN A 172 30.25 -32.73 10.10
CA ASN A 172 29.81 -31.92 11.24
C ASN A 172 29.25 -30.55 10.82
N ILE A 173 28.85 -30.38 9.54
CA ILE A 173 28.27 -29.15 9.02
C ILE A 173 26.88 -28.94 9.62
N THR A 174 26.69 -27.81 10.30
CA THR A 174 25.42 -27.35 10.88
C THR A 174 24.83 -26.16 10.10
N GLU A 175 25.65 -25.47 9.30
CA GLU A 175 25.25 -24.28 8.55
C GLU A 175 25.60 -24.44 7.08
N PHE A 176 24.62 -24.29 6.19
CA PHE A 176 24.80 -24.51 4.76
C PHE A 176 24.19 -23.38 3.93
N SER A 177 25.02 -22.67 3.16
CA SER A 177 24.57 -21.75 2.12
C SER A 177 24.83 -22.36 0.74
N ILE A 178 23.83 -22.26 -0.13
CA ILE A 178 23.90 -22.74 -1.51
C ILE A 178 23.21 -21.77 -2.44
N GLY A 179 23.92 -21.40 -3.52
CA GLY A 179 23.43 -20.44 -4.48
C GLY A 179 23.70 -20.75 -5.95
N TRP A 180 22.98 -20.03 -6.82
CA TRP A 180 23.07 -20.11 -8.29
C TRP A 180 22.85 -21.52 -8.88
N THR A 181 21.94 -22.28 -8.30
CA THR A 181 21.60 -23.64 -8.76
C THR A 181 20.11 -23.92 -8.65
N TYR A 182 19.56 -24.63 -9.64
CA TYR A 182 18.17 -25.08 -9.61
C TYR A 182 18.05 -26.42 -8.89
N PHE A 183 17.10 -26.53 -7.96
CA PHE A 183 16.78 -27.79 -7.28
C PHE A 183 15.61 -28.51 -7.97
N SER A 184 15.75 -29.79 -8.28
CA SER A 184 14.60 -30.64 -8.58
C SER A 184 13.83 -30.99 -7.30
N GLU A 185 12.62 -31.54 -7.44
CA GLU A 185 11.87 -32.08 -6.29
C GLU A 185 12.64 -33.21 -5.58
N PHE A 186 13.49 -33.94 -6.31
CA PHE A 186 14.34 -35.00 -5.75
C PHE A 186 15.50 -34.41 -4.92
N ASP A 187 16.13 -33.33 -5.38
CA ASP A 187 17.19 -32.63 -4.65
C ASP A 187 16.66 -32.09 -3.32
N PHE A 188 15.49 -31.44 -3.31
CA PHE A 188 14.84 -30.98 -2.08
C PHE A 188 14.50 -32.14 -1.12
N LYS A 189 14.06 -33.30 -1.64
CA LYS A 189 13.81 -34.51 -0.81
C LYS A 189 15.08 -35.09 -0.19
N ILE A 190 16.24 -34.91 -0.80
CA ILE A 190 17.53 -35.29 -0.20
C ILE A 190 17.94 -34.23 0.83
N LEU A 191 17.91 -32.94 0.45
CA LEU A 191 18.22 -31.81 1.32
C LEU A 191 17.44 -31.88 2.65
N SER A 192 16.14 -32.20 2.59
CA SER A 192 15.29 -32.31 3.79
C SER A 192 15.66 -33.41 4.78
N LYS A 193 16.60 -34.31 4.43
CA LYS A 193 17.09 -35.37 5.33
C LYS A 193 18.30 -34.93 6.15
N LEU A 194 18.91 -33.80 5.83
CA LEU A 194 20.08 -33.24 6.51
C LEU A 194 19.68 -32.63 7.87
N ASN A 195 19.15 -33.46 8.77
CA ASN A 195 18.59 -33.04 10.06
C ASN A 195 19.62 -32.49 11.06
N GLN A 196 20.91 -32.53 10.73
CA GLN A 196 21.97 -31.86 11.48
C GLN A 196 22.09 -30.35 11.14
N LEU A 197 21.42 -29.88 10.09
CA LEU A 197 21.42 -28.45 9.75
C LEU A 197 20.53 -27.65 10.70
N GLU A 198 21.11 -26.59 11.24
CA GLU A 198 20.50 -25.56 12.09
C GLU A 198 20.31 -24.26 11.27
N SER A 199 21.16 -23.99 10.28
CA SER A 199 21.04 -22.85 9.36
C SER A 199 21.08 -23.30 7.90
N LEU A 200 20.20 -22.71 7.07
CA LEU A 200 20.14 -22.94 5.63
C LEU A 200 19.86 -21.65 4.86
N SER A 201 20.75 -21.30 3.93
CA SER A 201 20.53 -20.22 2.94
C SER A 201 20.40 -20.79 1.53
N ILE A 202 19.33 -20.40 0.83
CA ILE A 202 19.03 -20.76 -0.56
C ILE A 202 19.00 -19.48 -1.39
N LEU A 203 20.06 -19.22 -2.16
CA LEU A 203 20.33 -17.92 -2.77
C LEU A 203 20.30 -18.00 -4.30
N TYR A 204 19.40 -17.28 -4.97
CA TYR A 204 19.31 -17.28 -6.44
C TYR A 204 19.15 -18.69 -7.02
N CYS A 205 18.23 -19.47 -6.46
CA CYS A 205 17.99 -20.88 -6.85
C CYS A 205 16.78 -21.09 -7.78
N TYR A 206 16.01 -20.03 -8.03
CA TYR A 206 15.00 -19.97 -9.11
C TYR A 206 13.93 -21.07 -9.08
N ASN A 207 13.59 -21.51 -7.87
CA ASN A 207 12.50 -22.44 -7.63
C ASN A 207 11.21 -21.67 -7.31
N ASP A 208 10.11 -22.01 -7.99
CA ASP A 208 8.79 -21.42 -7.77
C ASP A 208 8.13 -21.88 -6.46
N ALA A 209 8.64 -22.96 -5.84
CA ALA A 209 8.17 -23.49 -4.56
C ALA A 209 9.23 -24.36 -3.88
N ILE A 210 9.27 -24.33 -2.55
CA ILE A 210 10.23 -25.06 -1.70
C ILE A 210 9.44 -25.96 -0.73
N LYS A 211 9.17 -27.19 -1.17
CA LYS A 211 8.26 -28.11 -0.47
C LYS A 211 8.91 -28.99 0.60
N TYR A 212 10.24 -29.12 0.60
CA TYR A 212 10.97 -29.99 1.51
C TYR A 212 12.21 -29.26 2.04
N LEU A 213 12.32 -29.17 3.37
CA LEU A 213 13.36 -28.48 4.11
C LEU A 213 13.79 -29.32 5.33
N PRO A 214 15.05 -29.23 5.80
CA PRO A 214 15.50 -29.88 7.04
C PRO A 214 14.66 -29.44 8.24
N LYS A 215 14.34 -30.36 9.17
CA LYS A 215 13.36 -30.08 10.24
C LYS A 215 13.91 -29.36 11.48
N ASN A 216 15.23 -29.29 11.63
CA ASN A 216 15.88 -28.73 12.82
C ASN A 216 16.38 -27.29 12.64
N LEU A 217 16.09 -26.65 11.49
CA LEU A 217 16.48 -25.27 11.23
C LEU A 217 15.96 -24.31 12.30
N THR A 218 16.86 -23.48 12.82
CA THR A 218 16.60 -22.28 13.62
C THR A 218 16.66 -21.03 12.74
N TYR A 219 17.45 -21.04 11.67
CA TYR A 219 17.56 -19.97 10.67
C TYR A 219 17.26 -20.51 9.26
N LEU A 220 16.43 -19.78 8.50
CA LEU A 220 16.17 -20.05 7.08
C LEU A 220 16.21 -18.76 6.28
N GLN A 221 17.08 -18.71 5.27
CA GLN A 221 17.11 -17.65 4.27
C GLN A 221 16.77 -18.19 2.89
N ILE A 222 15.86 -17.51 2.19
CA ILE A 222 15.51 -17.79 0.79
C ILE A 222 15.54 -16.44 0.07
N PHE A 223 16.49 -16.25 -0.85
CA PHE A 223 16.72 -14.97 -1.52
C PHE A 223 16.75 -15.14 -3.05
N GLY A 224 16.25 -14.15 -3.80
CA GLY A 224 16.43 -14.11 -5.26
C GLY A 224 15.76 -15.26 -6.01
N THR A 225 14.72 -15.86 -5.44
CA THR A 225 13.92 -16.92 -6.06
C THR A 225 12.70 -16.36 -6.80
N THR A 226 11.89 -17.23 -7.40
CA THR A 226 10.69 -16.85 -8.15
C THR A 226 9.40 -16.86 -7.34
N ILE A 227 9.50 -17.15 -6.03
CA ILE A 227 8.40 -17.27 -5.06
C ILE A 227 7.57 -15.97 -4.98
N GLN A 228 6.25 -16.13 -5.04
CA GLN A 228 5.24 -15.06 -5.02
C GLN A 228 4.34 -15.12 -3.78
N LYS A 229 4.33 -16.24 -3.05
CA LYS A 229 3.50 -16.44 -1.85
C LYS A 229 4.26 -17.13 -0.74
N LEU A 230 3.95 -16.78 0.51
CA LEU A 230 4.52 -17.48 1.66
C LEU A 230 4.15 -18.97 1.68
N SER A 231 2.94 -19.34 1.22
CA SER A 231 2.49 -20.74 1.08
C SER A 231 3.26 -21.61 0.09
N GLU A 232 4.08 -21.02 -0.78
CA GLU A 232 4.97 -21.76 -1.69
C GLU A 232 6.20 -22.32 -0.96
N ILE A 233 6.43 -21.90 0.30
CA ILE A 233 7.47 -22.42 1.20
C ILE A 233 6.82 -23.29 2.29
N ASN A 234 7.32 -24.52 2.47
CA ASN A 234 6.84 -25.42 3.52
C ASN A 234 7.49 -25.11 4.89
N LEU A 235 6.98 -24.05 5.54
CA LEU A 235 7.47 -23.54 6.83
C LEU A 235 7.06 -24.36 8.06
N ASN A 236 6.74 -25.64 7.90
CA ASN A 236 6.54 -26.59 9.01
C ASN A 236 7.88 -26.95 9.66
N LEU A 237 8.48 -25.98 10.35
CA LEU A 237 9.83 -25.99 10.91
C LEU A 237 9.76 -25.62 12.40
N PRO A 238 9.52 -26.58 13.31
CA PRO A 238 9.12 -26.31 14.70
C PRO A 238 10.20 -25.62 15.57
N ASN A 239 11.42 -25.49 15.06
CA ASN A 239 12.54 -24.84 15.72
C ASN A 239 12.94 -23.49 15.11
N LEU A 240 12.26 -23.03 14.06
CA LEU A 240 12.61 -21.81 13.34
C LEU A 240 12.39 -20.58 14.24
N ILE A 241 13.43 -19.74 14.33
CA ILE A 241 13.49 -18.49 15.09
C ILE A 241 13.55 -17.31 14.10
N ASP A 242 14.38 -17.45 13.06
CA ASP A 242 14.63 -16.42 12.06
C ASP A 242 14.19 -16.90 10.68
N LEU A 243 13.33 -16.12 10.03
CA LEU A 243 12.91 -16.34 8.65
C LEU A 243 13.22 -15.12 7.78
N ASN A 244 14.16 -15.28 6.86
CA ASN A 244 14.48 -14.29 5.85
C ASN A 244 14.00 -14.76 4.47
N VAL A 245 12.99 -14.08 3.93
CA VAL A 245 12.46 -14.28 2.57
C VAL A 245 12.56 -12.99 1.75
N SER A 246 13.60 -12.21 2.02
CA SER A 246 13.89 -10.96 1.35
C SER A 246 14.27 -11.13 -0.12
N GLY A 247 14.08 -10.09 -0.93
CA GLY A 247 14.54 -10.07 -2.32
C GLY A 247 13.90 -11.13 -3.22
N ASN A 248 12.65 -11.51 -2.94
CA ASN A 248 11.84 -12.39 -3.78
C ASN A 248 10.75 -11.58 -4.48
N ALA A 249 9.66 -12.24 -4.87
CA ALA A 249 8.54 -11.63 -5.59
C ALA A 249 7.22 -11.72 -4.79
N ILE A 250 7.32 -11.86 -3.46
CA ILE A 250 6.18 -12.15 -2.58
C ILE A 250 5.18 -11.00 -2.61
N ASN A 251 3.94 -11.30 -2.96
CA ASN A 251 2.82 -10.36 -2.92
C ASN A 251 1.68 -10.80 -1.98
N GLN A 252 1.77 -12.01 -1.42
CA GLN A 252 0.79 -12.58 -0.50
C GLN A 252 1.46 -13.33 0.65
N LEU A 253 1.13 -12.94 1.89
CA LEU A 253 1.54 -13.60 3.13
C LEU A 253 0.41 -14.48 3.67
N ASP A 254 -0.13 -15.35 2.82
CA ASP A 254 -1.36 -16.13 3.02
C ASP A 254 -1.31 -17.21 4.12
N THR A 255 -0.13 -17.44 4.69
CA THR A 255 0.15 -18.45 5.73
C THR A 255 0.92 -17.89 6.93
N LEU A 256 0.93 -16.57 7.13
CA LEU A 256 1.63 -15.88 8.22
C LEU A 256 1.25 -16.43 9.62
N GLN A 257 -0.04 -16.69 9.82
CA GLN A 257 -0.63 -17.32 11.00
C GLN A 257 -0.18 -18.77 11.25
N ASN A 258 0.43 -19.42 10.27
CA ASN A 258 0.96 -20.78 10.36
C ASN A 258 2.48 -20.80 10.64
N LEU A 259 3.13 -19.64 10.81
CA LEU A 259 4.53 -19.57 11.15
C LEU A 259 4.82 -20.25 12.50
N PRO A 260 6.01 -20.86 12.68
CA PRO A 260 6.38 -21.51 13.94
C PRO A 260 6.29 -20.58 15.16
N THR A 261 5.83 -21.11 16.29
CA THR A 261 5.61 -20.31 17.52
C THR A 261 6.87 -19.75 18.18
N LYS A 262 8.05 -20.13 17.67
CA LYS A 262 9.37 -19.64 18.10
C LYS A 262 9.93 -18.51 17.22
N ILE A 263 9.20 -18.08 16.17
CA ILE A 263 9.67 -16.99 15.32
C ILE A 263 9.82 -15.70 16.13
N GLU A 264 11.03 -15.16 16.11
CA GLU A 264 11.44 -13.90 16.75
C GLU A 264 11.85 -12.87 15.68
N SER A 265 12.35 -13.29 14.51
CA SER A 265 12.65 -12.42 13.36
C SER A 265 11.93 -12.82 12.07
N LEU A 266 11.37 -11.83 11.37
CA LEU A 266 10.78 -11.97 10.04
C LEU A 266 11.27 -10.84 9.10
N GLU A 267 12.11 -11.21 8.14
CA GLU A 267 12.56 -10.33 7.07
C GLU A 267 11.80 -10.65 5.77
N VAL A 268 10.93 -9.73 5.36
CA VAL A 268 10.12 -9.79 4.13
C VAL A 268 10.32 -8.53 3.27
N ASN A 269 11.37 -7.75 3.57
CA ASN A 269 11.80 -6.59 2.80
C ASN A 269 12.15 -6.95 1.35
N ASN A 270 12.19 -5.95 0.49
CA ASN A 270 12.48 -6.12 -0.93
C ASN A 270 11.55 -7.15 -1.61
N ASN A 271 10.24 -6.99 -1.44
CA ASN A 271 9.20 -7.82 -2.04
C ASN A 271 8.09 -6.92 -2.65
N LEU A 272 6.92 -7.50 -2.95
CA LEU A 272 5.77 -6.83 -3.59
C LEU A 272 4.54 -6.85 -2.69
N ILE A 273 4.74 -6.81 -1.37
CA ILE A 273 3.68 -6.92 -0.36
C ILE A 273 2.93 -5.59 -0.29
N LYS A 274 1.63 -5.61 -0.62
CA LYS A 274 0.74 -4.45 -0.45
C LYS A 274 -0.09 -4.50 0.84
N TYR A 275 -0.40 -5.70 1.33
CA TYR A 275 -1.24 -5.91 2.51
C TYR A 275 -0.67 -7.02 3.38
N LEU A 276 -0.64 -6.75 4.70
CA LEU A 276 -0.31 -7.70 5.75
C LEU A 276 -1.39 -7.59 6.83
N ASN A 277 -1.88 -8.72 7.34
CA ASN A 277 -2.83 -8.75 8.44
C ASN A 277 -2.07 -8.72 9.78
N ILE A 278 -2.00 -7.57 10.45
CA ILE A 278 -1.27 -7.41 11.74
C ILE A 278 -1.75 -8.44 12.78
N SER A 279 -3.03 -8.85 12.77
CA SER A 279 -3.57 -9.89 13.66
C SER A 279 -2.94 -11.28 13.49
N GLU A 280 -2.28 -11.54 12.36
CA GLU A 280 -1.68 -12.84 12.01
C GLU A 280 -0.17 -12.87 12.29
N LEU A 281 0.44 -11.77 12.73
CA LEU A 281 1.85 -11.73 13.12
C LEU A 281 2.10 -12.68 14.32
N PRO A 282 3.21 -13.45 14.32
CA PRO A 282 3.55 -14.32 15.44
C PRO A 282 3.67 -13.55 16.76
N ALA A 283 3.02 -14.05 17.82
CA ALA A 283 3.08 -13.43 19.15
C ALA A 283 4.49 -13.46 19.80
N GLY A 284 5.44 -14.18 19.19
CA GLY A 284 6.85 -14.22 19.56
C GLY A 284 7.69 -13.11 18.93
N LEU A 285 7.21 -12.47 17.85
CA LEU A 285 8.01 -11.63 16.95
C LEU A 285 8.57 -10.38 17.65
N GLU A 286 9.89 -10.21 17.55
CA GLU A 286 10.65 -9.07 18.08
C GLU A 286 11.20 -8.17 16.96
N TYR A 287 11.48 -8.73 15.77
CA TYR A 287 12.01 -8.02 14.60
C TYR A 287 11.12 -8.24 13.36
N LEU A 288 10.76 -7.15 12.68
CA LEU A 288 9.99 -7.17 11.43
C LEU A 288 10.54 -6.15 10.44
N ASP A 289 11.13 -6.62 9.33
CA ASP A 289 11.51 -5.78 8.20
C ASP A 289 10.57 -5.97 7.02
N LEU A 290 9.87 -4.89 6.68
CA LEU A 290 8.90 -4.73 5.60
C LEU A 290 9.37 -3.68 4.58
N SER A 291 10.61 -3.21 4.66
CA SER A 291 11.14 -2.13 3.81
C SER A 291 11.14 -2.50 2.32
N ASN A 292 11.06 -1.52 1.42
CA ASN A 292 11.04 -1.74 -0.03
C ASN A 292 9.90 -2.68 -0.47
N ASN A 293 8.67 -2.31 -0.13
CA ASN A 293 7.42 -3.02 -0.48
C ASN A 293 6.35 -2.02 -0.98
N LEU A 294 5.07 -2.42 -1.03
CA LEU A 294 3.94 -1.63 -1.53
C LEU A 294 2.92 -1.31 -0.43
N ILE A 295 3.36 -1.26 0.84
CA ILE A 295 2.47 -1.16 2.00
C ILE A 295 1.93 0.27 2.13
N ASP A 296 0.61 0.40 2.19
CA ASP A 296 -0.07 1.68 2.44
C ASP A 296 -0.64 1.76 3.87
N ASN A 297 -1.26 2.89 4.20
CA ASN A 297 -1.75 3.15 5.55
C ASN A 297 -2.83 2.18 6.05
N ASP A 298 -3.48 1.39 5.18
CA ASP A 298 -4.49 0.42 5.62
C ASP A 298 -3.90 -0.72 6.47
N PHE A 299 -2.58 -0.94 6.41
CA PHE A 299 -1.82 -1.79 7.33
C PHE A 299 -2.18 -1.54 8.81
N PHE A 300 -2.31 -0.27 9.21
CA PHE A 300 -2.53 0.13 10.60
C PHE A 300 -4.00 0.16 11.04
N ASN A 301 -4.96 -0.16 10.17
CA ASN A 301 -6.40 -0.11 10.51
C ASN A 301 -6.83 -1.10 11.63
N GLN A 302 -5.92 -1.98 12.06
CA GLN A 302 -6.18 -3.04 13.02
C GLN A 302 -5.79 -2.65 14.45
N LYS A 303 -6.76 -2.60 15.36
CA LYS A 303 -6.54 -2.20 16.76
C LYS A 303 -6.01 -3.34 17.65
N ILE A 304 -4.86 -3.89 17.28
CA ILE A 304 -4.18 -4.99 18.00
C ILE A 304 -2.83 -4.49 18.50
N ILE A 305 -2.42 -4.93 19.70
CA ILE A 305 -1.19 -4.47 20.35
C ILE A 305 -0.16 -5.60 20.39
N HIS A 306 0.97 -5.39 19.71
CA HIS A 306 2.12 -6.29 19.65
C HIS A 306 3.24 -5.80 20.57
N LYS A 307 3.16 -6.20 21.84
CA LYS A 307 4.09 -5.76 22.90
C LYS A 307 5.50 -6.37 22.82
N LYS A 308 5.74 -7.32 21.92
CA LYS A 308 7.04 -7.96 21.74
C LYS A 308 7.90 -7.31 20.66
N LEU A 309 7.28 -6.64 19.69
CA LEU A 309 8.01 -6.05 18.58
C LEU A 309 8.87 -4.88 19.08
N LYS A 310 10.16 -4.98 18.83
CA LYS A 310 11.20 -4.00 19.18
C LYS A 310 11.73 -3.29 17.93
N TYR A 311 11.81 -3.99 16.79
CA TYR A 311 12.37 -3.46 15.55
C TYR A 311 11.30 -3.50 14.46
N LEU A 312 10.93 -2.33 13.94
CA LEU A 312 9.98 -2.20 12.84
C LEU A 312 10.57 -1.33 11.73
N LEU A 313 10.93 -1.97 10.63
CA LEU A 313 11.51 -1.31 9.46
C LEU A 313 10.46 -1.25 8.35
N LEU A 314 10.07 -0.04 7.95
CA LEU A 314 9.01 0.25 6.98
C LEU A 314 9.48 1.22 5.88
N SER A 315 10.79 1.44 5.74
CA SER A 315 11.38 2.37 4.78
C SER A 315 11.01 2.03 3.33
N ASN A 316 10.84 3.04 2.47
CA ASN A 316 10.48 2.90 1.05
C ASN A 316 9.22 2.03 0.82
N ASN A 317 8.06 2.56 1.22
CA ASN A 317 6.73 1.94 1.04
C ASN A 317 5.72 2.98 0.51
N GLU A 318 4.46 2.59 0.32
CA GLU A 318 3.35 3.49 -0.08
C GLU A 318 2.71 4.21 1.13
N LEU A 319 3.39 4.31 2.28
CA LEU A 319 2.84 4.97 3.47
C LEU A 319 2.80 6.49 3.32
N ILE A 320 1.71 7.10 3.76
CA ILE A 320 1.65 8.54 4.05
C ILE A 320 1.88 8.73 5.55
N ILE A 321 3.04 9.27 5.93
CA ILE A 321 3.45 9.51 7.31
C ILE A 321 2.86 10.84 7.79
N THR A 322 2.13 10.77 8.90
CA THR A 322 1.35 11.84 9.55
C THR A 322 1.38 11.63 11.06
N ALA A 323 1.03 12.65 11.86
CA ALA A 323 0.94 12.49 13.31
C ALA A 323 0.00 11.35 13.73
N SER A 324 -1.15 11.19 13.06
CA SER A 324 -2.06 10.04 13.25
C SER A 324 -1.37 8.69 13.14
N ILE A 325 -0.57 8.50 12.08
CA ILE A 325 0.07 7.22 11.77
C ILE A 325 1.23 6.94 12.72
N LEU A 326 2.03 7.96 13.04
CA LEU A 326 3.11 7.84 14.02
C LEU A 326 2.58 7.42 15.40
N HIS A 327 1.51 8.06 15.88
CA HIS A 327 0.88 7.69 17.15
C HIS A 327 0.26 6.29 17.08
N LEU A 328 -0.33 5.90 15.95
CA LEU A 328 -0.92 4.57 15.76
C LEU A 328 0.16 3.47 15.72
N ILE A 329 1.33 3.73 15.13
CA ILE A 329 2.52 2.88 15.22
C ILE A 329 2.88 2.65 16.70
N LEU A 330 3.02 3.71 17.51
CA LEU A 330 3.37 3.58 18.92
C LEU A 330 2.26 2.94 19.78
N GLN A 331 0.98 3.05 19.40
CA GLN A 331 -0.12 2.33 20.06
C GLN A 331 -0.09 0.82 19.76
N ILE A 332 0.17 0.44 18.52
CA ILE A 332 0.22 -0.96 18.07
C ILE A 332 1.51 -1.62 18.57
N PHE A 333 2.63 -0.90 18.55
CA PHE A 333 3.96 -1.38 18.92
C PHE A 333 4.57 -0.52 20.06
N PRO A 334 4.08 -0.66 21.31
CA PRO A 334 4.43 0.24 22.41
C PRO A 334 5.83 0.06 22.99
N ASN A 335 6.55 -0.99 22.57
CA ASN A 335 7.87 -1.37 23.10
C ASN A 335 8.95 -1.35 22.00
N LEU A 336 8.79 -0.52 20.97
CA LEU A 336 9.83 -0.34 19.95
C LEU A 336 11.13 0.21 20.57
N GLU A 337 12.23 -0.33 20.09
CA GLU A 337 13.63 0.10 20.27
C GLU A 337 14.14 0.78 18.98
N SER A 338 13.63 0.38 17.81
CA SER A 338 13.93 0.98 16.51
C SER A 338 12.70 1.10 15.60
N LEU A 339 12.59 2.23 14.91
CA LEU A 339 11.55 2.51 13.91
C LEU A 339 12.18 3.19 12.68
N GLU A 340 12.09 2.56 11.52
CA GLU A 340 12.53 3.16 10.25
C GLU A 340 11.34 3.48 9.33
N LEU A 341 11.28 4.72 8.84
CA LEU A 341 10.20 5.24 7.99
C LEU A 341 10.73 6.07 6.80
N LEU A 342 12.02 5.96 6.47
CA LEU A 342 12.66 6.74 5.40
C LEU A 342 11.99 6.46 4.04
N ASP A 343 12.10 7.38 3.08
CA ASP A 343 11.57 7.24 1.71
C ASP A 343 10.05 6.93 1.58
N ASN A 344 9.27 7.17 2.64
CA ASN A 344 7.81 7.21 2.58
C ASN A 344 7.29 8.64 2.32
N GLN A 345 6.07 8.77 1.81
CA GLN A 345 5.46 10.10 1.62
C GLN A 345 5.19 10.75 2.99
N LYS A 346 5.58 12.02 3.18
CA LYS A 346 5.32 12.77 4.43
C LYS A 346 4.21 13.80 4.21
N LYS A 347 3.33 14.02 5.20
CA LYS A 347 2.26 15.03 5.11
C LYS A 347 1.94 15.68 6.45
N GLY A 348 2.16 16.98 6.56
CA GLY A 348 1.87 17.74 7.79
C GLY A 348 2.78 17.39 8.97
N ILE A 349 4.01 16.97 8.70
CA ILE A 349 5.06 16.71 9.70
C ILE A 349 6.39 17.35 9.22
N PRO A 350 7.37 17.63 10.10
CA PRO A 350 8.68 18.15 9.70
C PRO A 350 9.42 17.23 8.73
N SER A 351 10.20 17.80 7.81
CA SER A 351 10.97 17.07 6.80
C SER A 351 12.03 16.16 7.43
N GLU A 352 12.63 16.64 8.51
CA GLU A 352 13.79 16.09 9.23
C GLU A 352 13.39 14.94 10.17
N LEU A 353 12.10 14.78 10.45
CA LEU A 353 11.59 13.88 11.49
C LEU A 353 12.02 12.42 11.31
N LEU A 354 12.10 11.96 10.06
CA LEU A 354 12.33 10.54 9.74
C LEU A 354 13.81 10.20 9.50
N GLY A 355 14.72 11.08 9.93
CA GLY A 355 16.16 10.89 9.76
C GLY A 355 16.65 10.97 8.31
N ASP A 356 17.82 10.39 8.08
CA ASP A 356 18.51 10.30 6.81
C ASP A 356 19.20 8.92 6.66
N PHE A 357 20.12 8.77 5.69
CA PHE A 357 20.80 7.49 5.46
C PHE A 357 21.85 7.13 6.52
N GLU A 358 22.40 8.11 7.24
CA GLU A 358 23.35 7.89 8.35
C GLU A 358 22.61 7.51 9.64
N ASN A 359 21.45 8.11 9.91
CA ASN A 359 20.61 7.77 11.05
C ASN A 359 19.15 7.51 10.65
N ARG A 360 18.84 6.22 10.37
CA ARG A 360 17.52 5.76 9.92
C ARG A 360 16.51 5.54 11.04
N ASN A 361 16.96 5.30 12.28
CA ASN A 361 16.07 5.10 13.41
C ASN A 361 15.47 6.43 13.84
N CYS A 362 14.20 6.64 13.49
CA CYS A 362 13.48 7.88 13.78
C CYS A 362 12.66 7.83 15.08
N LEU A 363 12.75 6.76 15.87
CA LEU A 363 11.89 6.53 17.03
C LEU A 363 11.94 7.68 18.06
N GLU A 364 13.13 8.13 18.46
CA GLU A 364 13.30 9.21 19.46
C GLU A 364 12.72 10.54 18.94
N ASN A 365 13.00 10.88 17.68
CA ASN A 365 12.45 12.07 17.01
C ASN A 365 10.91 12.02 16.94
N VAL A 366 10.35 10.85 16.62
CA VAL A 366 8.90 10.61 16.56
C VAL A 366 8.27 10.70 17.95
N GLN A 367 8.89 10.14 18.98
CA GLN A 367 8.43 10.24 20.36
C GLN A 367 8.43 11.70 20.83
N TYR A 368 9.55 12.42 20.65
CA TYR A 368 9.65 13.85 20.99
C TYR A 368 8.57 14.69 20.29
N PHE A 369 8.37 14.50 18.99
CA PHE A 369 7.32 15.19 18.22
C PHE A 369 5.90 14.91 18.73
N LEU A 370 5.63 13.67 19.17
CA LEU A 370 4.32 13.29 19.72
C LEU A 370 4.14 13.73 21.18
N GLU A 371 5.21 13.82 21.98
CA GLU A 371 5.17 14.40 23.33
C GLU A 371 4.83 15.90 23.28
N ASP A 372 5.43 16.64 22.35
CA ASP A 372 5.11 18.05 22.07
C ASP A 372 3.60 18.25 21.75
N ILE A 373 3.00 17.29 21.05
CA ILE A 373 1.57 17.26 20.70
C ILE A 373 0.68 16.91 21.91
N GLN A 374 1.14 16.02 22.81
CA GLN A 374 0.38 15.59 24.01
C GLN A 374 0.30 16.66 25.12
N LEU A 375 0.85 17.87 24.90
CA LEU A 375 0.96 18.89 25.95
C LEU A 375 -0.36 19.58 26.36
N LEU A 376 -0.84 19.08 27.51
CA LEU A 376 -1.51 19.76 28.61
C LEU A 376 -2.94 20.28 28.36
N VAL A 377 -3.86 19.70 29.13
CA VAL A 377 -5.22 20.20 29.35
C VAL A 377 -5.47 20.30 30.86
N ASN A 378 -6.05 21.43 31.28
CA ASN A 378 -6.36 21.73 32.68
C ASN A 378 -7.88 21.69 32.99
N HIS A 379 -8.74 21.44 31.98
CA HIS A 379 -10.19 21.67 32.05
C HIS A 379 -11.00 20.56 31.35
N ASP A 380 -12.10 20.15 31.99
CA ASP A 380 -12.96 19.02 31.58
C ASP A 380 -13.95 19.40 30.46
N TYR A 381 -14.53 18.40 29.79
CA TYR A 381 -15.45 18.58 28.67
C TYR A 381 -16.76 19.29 29.06
N GLU A 382 -17.31 19.00 30.23
CA GLU A 382 -18.50 19.70 30.76
C GLU A 382 -18.25 21.19 30.96
N GLU A 383 -17.01 21.58 31.29
CA GLU A 383 -16.64 22.99 31.38
C GLU A 383 -16.69 23.63 29.99
N PHE A 384 -16.13 22.98 28.96
CA PHE A 384 -16.10 23.46 27.56
C PHE A 384 -17.49 23.79 26.99
N LEU A 385 -18.50 22.97 27.27
CA LEU A 385 -19.87 23.19 26.76
C LEU A 385 -20.55 24.41 27.41
N SER A 386 -20.02 24.92 28.52
CA SER A 386 -20.60 26.03 29.30
C SER A 386 -19.88 27.39 29.14
N VAL A 387 -18.77 27.46 28.38
CA VAL A 387 -17.82 28.60 28.43
C VAL A 387 -18.34 29.89 27.79
N SER A 388 -19.42 29.86 26.98
CA SER A 388 -19.81 31.00 26.13
C SER A 388 -19.97 32.32 26.91
N LYS A 389 -19.14 33.29 26.55
CA LYS A 389 -19.04 34.66 27.07
C LYS A 389 -19.88 35.64 26.25
N LEU A 390 -20.35 35.23 25.07
CA LEU A 390 -21.27 36.00 24.24
C LEU A 390 -22.61 36.25 24.95
N LYS A 391 -22.89 37.53 25.23
CA LYS A 391 -24.20 37.95 25.74
C LYS A 391 -25.22 37.88 24.61
N LYS A 392 -26.32 37.15 24.81
CA LYS A 392 -27.50 37.22 23.93
C LYS A 392 -28.04 38.66 23.95
N ILE A 393 -28.16 39.29 22.78
CA ILE A 393 -28.74 40.62 22.64
C ILE A 393 -30.26 40.52 22.77
N ASN A 394 -30.76 40.60 24.01
CA ASN A 394 -32.19 40.67 24.29
C ASN A 394 -32.72 42.09 23.99
N ASN A 395 -33.08 42.37 22.73
CA ASN A 395 -33.95 43.50 22.40
C ASN A 395 -35.33 42.97 22.02
N SER A 396 -36.33 43.29 22.84
CA SER A 396 -37.68 42.77 22.68
C SER A 396 -38.29 43.12 21.32
N ASN A 397 -38.82 42.10 20.64
CA ASN A 397 -39.70 42.14 19.47
C ASN A 397 -39.02 42.15 18.08
N ASN A 398 -38.29 41.10 17.70
CA ASN A 398 -38.53 40.35 16.45
C ASN A 398 -37.74 39.03 16.42
N SER A 399 -38.28 37.98 15.76
CA SER A 399 -37.74 36.61 15.85
C SER A 399 -36.49 36.33 14.98
N SER A 400 -35.47 37.20 15.04
CA SER A 400 -34.17 37.02 14.39
C SER A 400 -32.98 37.14 15.36
N ASP A 401 -33.24 37.09 16.67
CA ASP A 401 -32.29 37.39 17.73
C ASP A 401 -31.34 36.21 18.06
N LEU A 402 -30.41 35.91 17.14
CA LEU A 402 -29.28 35.01 17.37
C LEU A 402 -28.00 35.63 16.79
N ASN A 403 -26.89 35.52 17.53
CA ASN A 403 -25.58 35.97 17.06
C ASN A 403 -25.20 35.22 15.76
N GLU A 404 -24.57 35.92 14.83
CA GLU A 404 -24.20 35.39 13.53
C GLU A 404 -23.14 34.30 13.67
N PHE A 405 -23.23 33.22 12.89
CA PHE A 405 -22.32 32.09 13.05
C PHE A 405 -22.08 31.30 11.76
N ILE A 406 -20.95 30.58 11.75
CA ILE A 406 -20.71 29.42 10.89
C ILE A 406 -20.19 28.26 11.74
N GLU A 407 -20.65 27.07 11.40
CA GLU A 407 -20.28 25.79 12.00
C GLU A 407 -19.99 24.80 10.87
N VAL A 408 -18.79 24.20 10.89
CA VAL A 408 -18.31 23.21 9.92
C VAL A 408 -17.95 21.94 10.70
N LYS A 409 -18.57 20.82 10.35
CA LYS A 409 -18.29 19.53 10.99
C LYS A 409 -17.69 18.52 10.04
N TRP A 410 -16.57 17.89 10.41
CA TRP A 410 -15.96 16.76 9.69
C TRP A 410 -16.16 15.48 10.50
N GLN A 411 -16.68 14.43 9.86
CA GLN A 411 -16.81 13.12 10.47
C GLN A 411 -15.70 12.20 9.96
N GLU A 412 -14.91 11.62 10.87
CA GLU A 412 -13.78 10.73 10.55
C GLU A 412 -13.96 9.40 11.27
N ASN A 413 -14.16 8.33 10.50
CA ASN A 413 -14.58 7.04 11.04
C ASN A 413 -13.42 6.03 11.21
N LYS A 414 -12.31 6.21 10.49
CA LYS A 414 -11.18 5.29 10.38
C LYS A 414 -10.07 5.62 11.36
N PHE A 415 -9.61 6.87 11.39
CA PHE A 415 -8.43 7.27 12.19
C PHE A 415 -8.77 7.78 13.60
N PRO A 416 -7.82 7.74 14.56
CA PRO A 416 -8.09 8.17 15.93
C PRO A 416 -8.19 9.70 16.03
N LEU A 417 -9.43 10.19 16.06
CA LEU A 417 -9.78 11.61 16.01
C LEU A 417 -9.09 12.48 17.07
N ARG A 418 -8.85 11.91 18.24
CA ARG A 418 -8.09 12.55 19.33
C ARG A 418 -6.71 13.05 18.87
N ILE A 419 -5.99 12.33 17.99
CA ILE A 419 -4.66 12.76 17.50
C ILE A 419 -4.80 13.96 16.57
N ILE A 420 -5.84 13.98 15.74
CA ILE A 420 -6.16 15.13 14.87
C ILE A 420 -6.46 16.36 15.74
N LEU A 421 -7.20 16.18 16.84
CA LEU A 421 -7.48 17.22 17.81
C LEU A 421 -6.22 17.70 18.55
N GLU A 422 -5.39 16.81 19.08
CA GLU A 422 -4.15 17.16 19.79
C GLU A 422 -3.18 17.93 18.85
N HIS A 423 -3.06 17.51 17.59
CA HIS A 423 -2.29 18.24 16.57
C HIS A 423 -2.91 19.63 16.26
N LEU A 424 -4.23 19.73 16.13
CA LEU A 424 -4.92 21.02 16.01
C LEU A 424 -4.66 21.90 17.24
N GLN A 425 -4.71 21.36 18.46
CA GLN A 425 -4.40 22.07 19.70
C GLN A 425 -2.96 22.56 19.76
N TYR A 426 -2.00 21.75 19.34
CA TYR A 426 -0.60 22.12 19.24
C TYR A 426 -0.41 23.31 18.30
N GLU A 427 -0.81 23.20 17.03
CA GLU A 427 -0.63 24.29 16.05
C GLU A 427 -1.40 25.55 16.45
N PHE A 428 -2.67 25.45 16.81
CA PHE A 428 -3.46 26.62 17.19
C PHE A 428 -2.97 27.31 18.47
N SER A 429 -2.30 26.59 19.38
CA SER A 429 -1.71 27.21 20.57
C SER A 429 -0.57 28.18 20.23
N LYS A 430 0.21 27.93 19.16
CA LYS A 430 1.25 28.86 18.67
C LYS A 430 0.67 30.23 18.27
N TYR A 431 -0.55 30.25 17.77
CA TYR A 431 -1.27 31.47 17.40
C TYR A 431 -1.99 32.11 18.59
N PHE A 432 -2.64 31.30 19.43
CA PHE A 432 -3.58 31.79 20.44
C PHE A 432 -3.03 31.93 21.87
N PHE A 433 -1.88 31.36 22.24
CA PHE A 433 -1.24 31.62 23.55
C PHE A 433 -0.96 33.12 23.80
N LYS A 434 -0.97 33.95 22.75
CA LYS A 434 -0.83 35.42 22.82
C LYS A 434 -2.15 36.15 23.08
N MET A 435 -3.29 35.44 23.23
CA MET A 435 -4.61 36.01 23.51
C MET A 435 -5.06 35.74 24.95
N SER A 436 -5.60 36.75 25.61
CA SER A 436 -5.94 36.74 27.04
C SER A 436 -7.12 35.86 27.45
N SER A 437 -7.81 35.23 26.50
CA SER A 437 -9.02 34.42 26.73
C SER A 437 -9.00 33.08 25.98
N PHE A 438 -7.80 32.61 25.61
CA PHE A 438 -7.59 31.28 25.03
C PHE A 438 -7.54 30.21 26.12
N THR A 439 -8.25 29.11 25.91
CA THR A 439 -8.27 27.96 26.82
C THR A 439 -8.28 26.64 26.03
N LYS A 440 -7.44 25.67 26.45
CA LYS A 440 -7.44 24.28 25.96
C LYS A 440 -8.32 23.41 26.88
N TYR A 441 -9.08 22.49 26.28
CA TYR A 441 -9.97 21.52 26.95
C TYR A 441 -9.68 20.11 26.40
N VAL A 442 -10.13 19.04 27.08
CA VAL A 442 -9.78 17.65 26.69
C VAL A 442 -10.20 17.39 25.24
N ASN A 443 -11.41 17.85 24.90
CA ASN A 443 -12.01 17.64 23.59
C ASN A 443 -11.99 18.90 22.72
N GLY A 444 -11.22 19.96 23.04
CA GLY A 444 -11.34 21.20 22.26
C GLY A 444 -10.43 22.37 22.61
N ILE A 445 -10.72 23.48 21.92
CA ILE A 445 -10.12 24.80 22.03
C ILE A 445 -11.26 25.81 22.07
N TYR A 446 -11.19 26.75 23.01
CA TYR A 446 -12.04 27.94 23.01
C TYR A 446 -11.17 29.20 23.05
N CYS A 447 -11.58 30.25 22.33
CA CYS A 447 -10.99 31.57 22.46
C CYS A 447 -12.07 32.66 22.31
N PHE A 448 -12.16 33.55 23.30
CA PHE A 448 -13.00 34.75 23.22
C PHE A 448 -12.19 35.98 22.82
N ILE A 449 -12.44 36.49 21.63
CA ILE A 449 -11.73 37.63 21.05
C ILE A 449 -12.50 38.90 21.44
N ALA A 450 -12.19 39.40 22.64
CA ALA A 450 -12.97 40.45 23.31
C ALA A 450 -13.11 41.78 22.56
N HIS A 451 -12.16 42.14 21.67
CA HIS A 451 -12.22 43.41 20.92
C HIS A 451 -13.21 43.37 19.75
N ASP A 452 -13.44 42.18 19.18
CA ASP A 452 -14.40 41.96 18.08
C ASP A 452 -15.67 41.23 18.54
N ASN A 453 -15.83 41.02 19.86
CA ASN A 453 -16.90 40.21 20.47
C ASN A 453 -17.15 38.88 19.71
N CYS A 454 -16.06 38.14 19.44
CA CYS A 454 -16.09 36.93 18.63
C CYS A 454 -15.68 35.69 19.45
N GLU A 455 -16.42 34.60 19.31
CA GLU A 455 -16.06 33.28 19.83
C GLU A 455 -15.48 32.42 18.71
N PHE A 456 -14.31 31.85 18.98
CA PHE A 456 -13.73 30.73 18.25
C PHE A 456 -13.89 29.48 19.11
N SER A 457 -14.43 28.42 18.53
CA SER A 457 -14.47 27.10 19.14
C SER A 457 -14.10 26.02 18.12
N LEU A 458 -13.25 25.10 18.53
CA LEU A 458 -12.85 23.93 17.74
C LEU A 458 -12.81 22.74 18.68
N TYR A 459 -13.68 21.77 18.46
CA TYR A 459 -13.86 20.66 19.39
C TYR A 459 -14.25 19.36 18.71
N PHE A 460 -14.28 18.29 19.48
CA PHE A 460 -14.50 16.93 19.03
C PHE A 460 -15.54 16.23 19.91
N GLU A 461 -16.42 15.46 19.27
CA GLU A 461 -17.43 14.62 19.91
C GLU A 461 -17.12 13.13 19.65
N GLU A 462 -16.71 12.38 20.69
CA GLU A 462 -16.29 10.97 20.56
C GLU A 462 -17.44 10.04 20.12
N GLU A 463 -18.66 10.29 20.59
CA GLU A 463 -19.84 9.46 20.26
C GLU A 463 -20.23 9.54 18.78
N THR A 464 -20.18 10.74 18.20
CA THR A 464 -20.57 11.02 16.80
C THR A 464 -19.40 10.93 15.82
N LYS A 465 -18.16 10.90 16.36
CA LYS A 465 -16.90 11.01 15.62
C LYS A 465 -16.80 12.28 14.78
N GLU A 466 -17.27 13.40 15.32
CA GLU A 466 -17.27 14.70 14.62
C GLU A 466 -16.23 15.68 15.20
N ILE A 467 -15.39 16.27 14.34
CA ILE A 467 -14.67 17.51 14.64
C ILE A 467 -15.55 18.68 14.21
N THR A 468 -15.93 19.55 15.15
CA THR A 468 -16.69 20.78 14.89
C THR A 468 -15.80 22.02 15.00
N PHE A 469 -15.70 22.79 13.92
CA PHE A 469 -15.16 24.15 13.91
C PHE A 469 -16.30 25.17 13.86
N LYS A 470 -16.33 26.11 14.79
CA LYS A 470 -17.39 27.12 14.88
C LYS A 470 -16.84 28.51 15.22
N ILE A 471 -17.32 29.50 14.48
CA ILE A 471 -17.13 30.93 14.73
C ILE A 471 -18.50 31.54 15.00
N GLN A 472 -18.61 32.39 16.04
CA GLN A 472 -19.84 33.11 16.37
C GLN A 472 -19.52 34.55 16.81
N ALA A 473 -20.25 35.55 16.31
CA ALA A 473 -20.02 36.96 16.60
C ALA A 473 -21.28 37.81 16.37
N ASP A 474 -21.25 39.10 16.74
CA ASP A 474 -22.39 40.02 16.55
C ASP A 474 -22.74 40.30 15.08
N THR A 475 -21.78 40.13 14.15
CA THR A 475 -21.97 40.45 12.72
C THR A 475 -21.30 39.43 11.81
N SER A 476 -21.90 39.17 10.65
CA SER A 476 -21.36 38.24 9.64
C SER A 476 -19.99 38.65 9.08
N ALA A 477 -19.65 39.95 9.10
CA ALA A 477 -18.33 40.44 8.68
C ALA A 477 -17.20 39.99 9.63
N ILE A 478 -17.48 39.89 10.93
CA ILE A 478 -16.53 39.38 11.93
C ILE A 478 -16.40 37.86 11.81
N VAL A 479 -17.53 37.16 11.59
CA VAL A 479 -17.55 35.72 11.30
C VAL A 479 -16.70 35.40 10.05
N ASP A 480 -16.88 36.17 8.97
CA ASP A 480 -16.13 36.05 7.71
C ASP A 480 -14.61 36.19 7.90
N LEU A 481 -14.19 37.24 8.61
CA LEU A 481 -12.80 37.53 8.91
C LEU A 481 -12.12 36.35 9.63
N TYR A 482 -12.73 35.87 10.73
CA TYR A 482 -12.13 34.81 11.54
C TYR A 482 -12.28 33.42 10.92
N PHE A 483 -13.35 33.18 10.15
CA PHE A 483 -13.49 31.97 9.35
C PHE A 483 -12.35 31.86 8.32
N HIS A 484 -12.16 32.87 7.46
CA HIS A 484 -11.11 32.84 6.43
C HIS A 484 -9.69 32.81 7.00
N LYS A 485 -9.47 33.40 8.18
CA LYS A 485 -8.18 33.39 8.88
C LYS A 485 -7.73 32.00 9.32
N TYR A 486 -8.66 31.11 9.68
CA TYR A 486 -8.34 29.82 10.33
C TYR A 486 -8.81 28.57 9.57
N PHE A 487 -9.88 28.65 8.77
CA PHE A 487 -10.48 27.51 8.08
C PHE A 487 -9.47 26.74 7.20
N LYS A 488 -8.60 27.44 6.48
CA LYS A 488 -7.58 26.82 5.60
C LYS A 488 -6.68 25.87 6.40
N GLU A 489 -6.21 26.31 7.56
CA GLU A 489 -5.26 25.57 8.40
C GLU A 489 -5.94 24.35 9.03
N ILE A 490 -7.14 24.53 9.59
CA ILE A 490 -7.96 23.44 10.15
C ILE A 490 -8.20 22.36 9.09
N ASN A 491 -8.67 22.76 7.90
CA ASN A 491 -8.93 21.84 6.80
C ASN A 491 -7.63 21.16 6.29
N MET A 492 -6.49 21.83 6.34
CA MET A 492 -5.19 21.24 5.98
C MET A 492 -4.75 20.18 6.99
N ILE A 493 -4.84 20.47 8.30
CA ILE A 493 -4.47 19.53 9.37
C ILE A 493 -5.41 18.32 9.38
N ILE A 494 -6.73 18.53 9.30
CA ILE A 494 -7.72 17.44 9.21
C ILE A 494 -7.43 16.56 7.99
N SER A 495 -7.37 17.16 6.79
CA SER A 495 -7.15 16.39 5.54
C SER A 495 -5.75 15.78 5.44
N SER A 496 -4.80 16.20 6.27
CA SER A 496 -3.49 15.54 6.38
C SER A 496 -3.59 14.29 7.22
N ASN A 497 -4.18 14.39 8.41
CA ASN A 497 -4.23 13.30 9.39
C ASN A 497 -5.35 12.27 9.15
N SER A 498 -6.34 12.59 8.30
CA SER A 498 -7.45 11.69 7.92
C SER A 498 -7.10 10.69 6.83
N HIS A 499 -6.09 10.96 5.99
CA HIS A 499 -5.75 10.26 4.73
C HIS A 499 -6.85 10.24 3.65
N ILE A 500 -8.13 10.30 4.04
CA ILE A 500 -9.31 10.39 3.19
C ILE A 500 -9.78 11.84 3.02
N ASN A 501 -10.45 12.11 1.90
CA ASN A 501 -11.00 13.44 1.60
C ASN A 501 -12.40 13.57 2.21
N ILE A 502 -12.50 14.05 3.45
CA ILE A 502 -13.78 14.21 4.16
C ILE A 502 -14.58 15.40 3.57
N LEU A 503 -15.87 15.19 3.28
CA LEU A 503 -16.83 16.26 2.96
C LEU A 503 -17.54 16.73 4.23
N PRO A 504 -17.25 17.92 4.78
CA PRO A 504 -17.91 18.37 6.01
C PRO A 504 -19.39 18.70 5.82
N SER A 505 -20.15 18.74 6.92
CA SER A 505 -21.44 19.42 6.96
C SER A 505 -21.20 20.91 7.29
N VAL A 506 -22.05 21.80 6.79
CA VAL A 506 -21.92 23.26 7.01
C VAL A 506 -23.28 23.85 7.37
N CYS A 507 -23.35 24.39 8.58
CA CYS A 507 -24.48 25.13 9.14
C CYS A 507 -24.04 26.58 9.39
N CYS A 508 -24.91 27.55 9.12
CA CYS A 508 -24.60 28.96 9.35
C CYS A 508 -25.89 29.76 9.53
N SER A 509 -25.77 30.96 10.08
CA SER A 509 -26.86 31.93 10.05
C SER A 509 -27.11 32.42 8.61
N LYS A 510 -28.31 32.95 8.35
CA LYS A 510 -28.75 33.30 6.99
C LYS A 510 -27.91 34.41 6.35
N SER A 511 -27.39 35.36 7.12
CA SER A 511 -26.49 36.39 6.57
C SER A 511 -25.10 35.83 6.22
N CYS A 512 -24.74 34.66 6.76
CA CYS A 512 -23.49 33.94 6.49
C CYS A 512 -23.61 32.88 5.37
N ASP A 513 -24.74 32.79 4.64
CA ASP A 513 -24.95 31.82 3.55
C ASP A 513 -23.83 31.87 2.48
N PHE A 514 -23.17 33.01 2.28
CA PHE A 514 -22.03 33.15 1.37
C PHE A 514 -20.80 32.33 1.79
N LEU A 515 -20.60 32.10 3.09
CA LEU A 515 -19.53 31.22 3.60
C LEU A 515 -19.84 29.74 3.33
N LYS A 516 -21.12 29.36 3.39
CA LYS A 516 -21.57 28.04 2.96
C LYS A 516 -21.32 27.84 1.46
N ASP A 517 -21.59 28.83 0.63
CA ASP A 517 -21.24 28.82 -0.79
C ASP A 517 -19.72 28.80 -1.03
N PHE A 518 -18.91 29.42 -0.17
CA PHE A 518 -17.45 29.28 -0.20
C PHE A 518 -17.01 27.84 0.10
N CYS A 519 -17.52 27.23 1.17
CA CYS A 519 -17.26 25.81 1.48
C CYS A 519 -17.68 24.91 0.33
N ASN A 520 -18.86 25.14 -0.27
CA ASN A 520 -19.35 24.36 -1.40
C ASN A 520 -18.37 24.39 -2.59
N LYS A 521 -17.71 25.53 -2.85
CA LYS A 521 -16.65 25.67 -3.87
C LYS A 521 -15.37 24.93 -3.49
N VAL A 522 -14.91 25.07 -2.24
CA VAL A 522 -13.70 24.39 -1.73
C VAL A 522 -13.82 22.87 -1.90
N TYR A 523 -14.98 22.31 -1.56
CA TYR A 523 -15.26 20.87 -1.68
C TYR A 523 -15.86 20.44 -3.02
N LYS A 524 -16.00 21.36 -3.99
CA LYS A 524 -16.48 21.10 -5.36
C LYS A 524 -17.87 20.45 -5.43
N ILE A 525 -18.78 20.93 -4.57
CA ILE A 525 -20.20 20.51 -4.52
C ILE A 525 -21.17 21.63 -4.94
N ASP A 526 -20.68 22.82 -5.29
CA ASP A 526 -21.49 23.91 -5.84
C ASP A 526 -21.83 23.77 -7.33
N TYR A 527 -21.27 22.74 -8.00
CA TYR A 527 -21.45 22.46 -9.42
C TYR A 527 -22.93 22.34 -9.81
N LYS A 528 -23.30 23.06 -10.88
CA LYS A 528 -24.68 23.18 -11.40
C LYS A 528 -24.73 22.90 -12.90
N ILE A 529 -25.83 22.27 -13.34
CA ILE A 529 -26.28 22.31 -14.74
C ILE A 529 -27.43 23.30 -14.81
N LYS A 530 -27.26 24.43 -15.51
CA LYS A 530 -28.19 25.58 -15.42
C LYS A 530 -28.33 26.07 -13.96
N SER A 531 -29.53 26.06 -13.42
CA SER A 531 -29.89 26.35 -12.02
C SER A 531 -29.71 25.16 -11.08
N ASP A 532 -29.53 23.96 -11.63
CA ASP A 532 -29.79 22.70 -10.94
C ASP A 532 -28.47 22.15 -10.35
N VAL A 533 -28.34 22.18 -9.03
CA VAL A 533 -27.17 21.65 -8.30
C VAL A 533 -27.03 20.15 -8.57
N ILE A 534 -25.83 19.68 -8.89
CA ILE A 534 -25.60 18.27 -9.28
C ILE A 534 -25.51 17.38 -8.04
N LEU A 535 -24.82 17.83 -6.99
CA LEU A 535 -24.69 17.14 -5.71
C LEU A 535 -25.31 17.97 -4.60
N LYS A 536 -26.36 17.45 -3.96
CA LYS A 536 -26.94 18.06 -2.75
C LYS A 536 -26.52 17.28 -1.52
N LYS A 537 -25.94 17.94 -0.52
CA LYS A 537 -25.79 17.37 0.82
C LYS A 537 -27.03 17.73 1.65
N GLU A 538 -27.78 16.72 2.06
CA GLU A 538 -28.93 16.84 2.97
C GLU A 538 -28.57 16.05 4.23
N THR A 539 -28.35 16.77 5.35
CA THR A 539 -27.70 16.27 6.58
C THR A 539 -26.41 15.50 6.30
N GLU A 540 -26.46 14.17 6.38
CA GLU A 540 -25.35 13.24 6.18
C GLU A 540 -25.29 12.72 4.73
N ASN A 541 -26.44 12.60 4.05
CA ASN A 541 -26.54 11.94 2.77
C ASN A 541 -26.29 12.89 1.60
N ILE A 542 -25.42 12.45 0.67
CA ILE A 542 -25.16 13.14 -0.59
C ILE A 542 -26.11 12.57 -1.65
N LYS A 543 -26.93 13.43 -2.26
CA LYS A 543 -27.86 13.06 -3.32
C LYS A 543 -27.40 13.62 -4.66
N LEU A 544 -27.24 12.75 -5.64
CA LEU A 544 -26.92 13.08 -7.02
C LEU A 544 -28.20 13.39 -7.81
N LEU A 545 -28.16 14.43 -8.64
CA LEU A 545 -29.18 14.75 -9.63
C LEU A 545 -29.23 13.62 -10.69
N ILE A 546 -30.35 12.89 -10.76
CA ILE A 546 -30.55 11.77 -11.71
C ILE A 546 -31.54 12.07 -12.84
N ASN A 547 -32.28 13.17 -12.75
CA ASN A 547 -33.14 13.66 -13.84
C ASN A 547 -33.32 15.18 -13.75
N ASN A 548 -33.16 15.89 -14.87
CA ASN A 548 -33.30 17.34 -14.98
C ASN A 548 -34.30 17.80 -16.09
N ARG A 549 -35.23 16.92 -16.49
CA ARG A 549 -36.24 17.18 -17.52
C ARG A 549 -37.66 17.04 -16.95
N SER A 550 -38.49 18.07 -17.14
CA SER A 550 -39.94 17.93 -17.01
C SER A 550 -40.49 17.27 -18.27
N ILE A 551 -41.33 16.25 -18.10
CA ILE A 551 -42.04 15.57 -19.18
C ILE A 551 -43.39 16.30 -19.34
N GLU A 552 -43.37 17.38 -20.12
CA GLU A 552 -44.58 18.07 -20.56
C GLU A 552 -44.87 17.74 -22.03
N ASP A 553 -45.41 16.55 -22.27
CA ASP A 553 -46.14 16.26 -23.51
C ASP A 553 -47.60 15.96 -23.16
N SER A 554 -48.51 16.52 -23.97
CA SER A 554 -49.91 16.66 -23.60
C SER A 554 -50.74 15.40 -23.91
N LYS A 555 -50.98 14.57 -22.88
CA LYS A 555 -52.26 13.87 -22.62
C LYS A 555 -52.24 12.89 -21.44
N ASP A 556 -51.07 12.48 -20.95
CA ASP A 556 -51.00 11.52 -19.85
C ASP A 556 -51.12 12.17 -18.45
N ALA A 557 -52.13 11.73 -17.70
CA ALA A 557 -52.36 12.13 -16.32
C ALA A 557 -51.36 11.43 -15.37
N GLY A 558 -50.15 11.99 -15.26
CA GLY A 558 -49.09 11.44 -14.40
C GLY A 558 -47.79 12.24 -14.37
N LYS A 559 -47.84 13.56 -14.63
CA LYS A 559 -46.63 14.41 -14.74
C LYS A 559 -45.75 14.33 -13.50
N PHE A 560 -44.47 14.01 -13.69
CA PHE A 560 -43.42 14.44 -12.77
C PHE A 560 -42.87 15.79 -13.25
N ALA A 561 -43.04 16.83 -12.42
CA ALA A 561 -42.48 18.15 -12.67
C ALA A 561 -41.19 18.34 -11.89
N GLY A 562 -40.10 18.68 -12.59
CA GLY A 562 -38.84 19.09 -11.97
C GLY A 562 -37.82 17.98 -11.68
N ASN A 563 -36.77 18.39 -10.98
CA ASN A 563 -35.53 17.65 -10.78
C ASN A 563 -35.71 16.46 -9.83
N LYS A 564 -35.10 15.31 -10.14
CA LYS A 564 -34.99 14.16 -9.21
C LYS A 564 -33.57 13.96 -8.73
N TYR A 565 -33.46 13.62 -7.45
CA TYR A 565 -32.22 13.31 -6.75
C TYR A 565 -32.31 11.90 -6.17
N GLN A 566 -31.17 11.21 -6.09
CA GLN A 566 -31.02 9.90 -5.46
C GLN A 566 -29.72 9.88 -4.65
N GLU A 567 -29.71 9.22 -3.50
CA GLU A 567 -28.51 9.04 -2.69
C GLU A 567 -27.40 8.36 -3.48
N ILE A 568 -26.17 8.87 -3.36
CA ILE A 568 -25.08 8.45 -4.22
C ILE A 568 -24.68 6.98 -4.02
N GLN A 569 -24.79 6.47 -2.79
CA GLN A 569 -24.65 5.04 -2.47
C GLN A 569 -25.58 4.13 -3.29
N ASN A 570 -26.77 4.62 -3.64
CA ASN A 570 -27.74 3.87 -4.43
C ASN A 570 -27.54 4.04 -5.94
N ILE A 571 -26.43 4.64 -6.40
CA ILE A 571 -26.05 4.68 -7.82
C ILE A 571 -25.14 3.48 -8.10
N ALA A 572 -25.56 2.61 -9.02
CA ALA A 572 -24.74 1.49 -9.49
C ALA A 572 -23.69 1.97 -10.51
N PHE A 573 -24.15 2.64 -11.57
CA PHE A 573 -23.30 3.21 -12.61
C PHE A 573 -24.04 4.28 -13.42
N ILE A 574 -23.29 5.04 -14.23
CA ILE A 574 -23.81 6.10 -15.10
C ILE A 574 -23.14 5.98 -16.47
N LEU A 575 -23.95 5.93 -17.52
CA LEU A 575 -23.46 5.99 -18.90
C LEU A 575 -23.55 7.42 -19.44
N ILE A 576 -22.49 7.94 -20.04
CA ILE A 576 -22.46 9.28 -20.64
C ILE A 576 -22.19 9.17 -22.14
N SER A 577 -23.21 9.49 -22.95
CA SER A 577 -23.16 9.49 -24.42
C SER A 577 -23.54 10.87 -24.95
N GLY A 578 -22.73 11.44 -25.84
CA GLY A 578 -23.05 12.73 -26.46
C GLY A 578 -23.39 13.84 -25.46
N LYS A 579 -24.65 14.27 -25.47
CA LYS A 579 -25.24 15.33 -24.62
C LYS A 579 -26.13 14.78 -23.49
N SER A 580 -25.84 13.57 -23.04
CA SER A 580 -26.76 12.76 -22.24
C SER A 580 -26.02 11.99 -21.16
N ALA A 581 -26.59 11.94 -19.95
CA ALA A 581 -26.20 10.99 -18.91
C ALA A 581 -27.40 10.11 -18.52
N TYR A 582 -27.14 8.82 -18.33
CA TYR A 582 -28.14 7.78 -18.00
C TYR A 582 -27.73 7.10 -16.69
N PRO A 583 -28.28 7.52 -15.53
CA PRO A 583 -27.99 6.91 -14.24
C PRO A 583 -28.77 5.61 -14.02
N PHE A 584 -28.09 4.60 -13.48
CA PHE A 584 -28.67 3.34 -13.04
C PHE A 584 -28.59 3.29 -11.52
N ILE A 585 -29.72 3.03 -10.89
CA ILE A 585 -29.87 3.06 -9.43
C ILE A 585 -30.19 1.66 -8.91
N ILE A 586 -29.81 1.40 -7.67
CA ILE A 586 -30.27 0.25 -6.91
C ILE A 586 -31.53 0.66 -6.15
N LYS A 587 -32.57 -0.15 -6.28
CA LYS A 587 -33.83 0.01 -5.58
C LYS A 587 -34.42 -1.36 -5.28
N ASP A 588 -34.83 -1.59 -4.04
CA ASP A 588 -35.48 -2.84 -3.59
C ASP A 588 -34.65 -4.11 -3.92
N GLY A 589 -33.31 -4.02 -3.80
CA GLY A 589 -32.38 -5.10 -4.15
C GLY A 589 -32.24 -5.36 -5.66
N ILE A 590 -32.65 -4.40 -6.50
CA ILE A 590 -32.66 -4.52 -7.96
C ILE A 590 -32.00 -3.30 -8.63
N VAL A 591 -31.15 -3.53 -9.63
CA VAL A 591 -30.62 -2.44 -10.48
C VAL A 591 -31.64 -2.05 -11.53
N THR A 592 -31.91 -0.75 -11.68
CA THR A 592 -32.84 -0.20 -12.67
C THR A 592 -32.48 1.24 -13.05
N ASN A 593 -32.74 1.63 -14.29
CA ASN A 593 -32.81 3.04 -14.70
C ASN A 593 -34.25 3.50 -14.96
N ALA A 594 -35.25 2.67 -14.67
CA ALA A 594 -36.65 2.90 -15.00
C ALA A 594 -37.47 3.50 -13.84
N LEU A 595 -38.41 4.37 -14.21
CA LEU A 595 -39.42 5.01 -13.39
C LEU A 595 -40.80 4.50 -13.83
N LYS A 596 -41.45 3.73 -12.97
CA LYS A 596 -42.80 3.19 -13.21
C LYS A 596 -43.85 4.20 -12.73
N LEU A 597 -44.58 4.82 -13.66
CA LEU A 597 -45.62 5.81 -13.35
C LEU A 597 -47.05 5.25 -13.45
N ALA A 598 -47.26 4.24 -14.30
CA ALA A 598 -48.52 3.47 -14.34
C ALA A 598 -48.26 2.02 -14.76
N LYS A 599 -49.31 1.19 -14.87
CA LYS A 599 -49.19 -0.24 -15.27
C LYS A 599 -48.53 -0.45 -16.64
N ASN A 600 -48.66 0.50 -17.56
CA ASN A 600 -48.26 0.38 -18.97
C ASN A 600 -47.33 1.51 -19.47
N SER A 601 -46.76 2.33 -18.58
CA SER A 601 -45.86 3.43 -18.97
C SER A 601 -44.58 3.45 -18.14
N GLU A 602 -43.44 3.34 -18.85
CA GLU A 602 -42.10 3.32 -18.30
C GLU A 602 -41.29 4.48 -18.87
N TYR A 603 -40.66 5.24 -17.99
CA TYR A 603 -39.75 6.33 -18.33
C TYR A 603 -38.38 6.05 -17.75
N TYR A 604 -37.31 6.57 -18.34
CA TYR A 604 -35.94 6.33 -17.87
C TYR A 604 -35.34 7.56 -17.16
N TYR A 605 -34.52 7.33 -16.15
CA TYR A 605 -33.67 8.36 -15.56
C TYR A 605 -32.62 8.81 -16.57
N TYR A 606 -32.52 10.13 -16.73
CA TYR A 606 -31.79 10.76 -17.82
C TYR A 606 -31.55 12.24 -17.51
N LEU A 607 -30.34 12.74 -17.78
CA LEU A 607 -30.02 14.16 -17.75
C LEU A 607 -29.60 14.65 -19.14
N THR A 608 -30.09 15.84 -19.52
CA THR A 608 -29.53 16.58 -20.66
C THR A 608 -28.32 17.41 -20.22
N LEU A 609 -27.18 17.14 -20.85
CA LEU A 609 -25.91 17.87 -20.79
C LEU A 609 -25.78 18.71 -22.07
N ARG A 610 -26.40 19.89 -22.10
CA ARG A 610 -26.63 20.67 -23.33
C ARG A 610 -25.33 21.18 -23.96
N THR A 611 -24.36 21.52 -23.13
CA THR A 611 -23.04 22.05 -23.52
C THR A 611 -21.91 21.06 -23.19
N ALA A 612 -20.72 21.27 -23.77
CA ALA A 612 -19.52 20.52 -23.38
C ALA A 612 -19.14 20.77 -21.91
N LEU A 613 -19.34 22.01 -21.44
CA LEU A 613 -19.12 22.40 -20.05
C LEU A 613 -20.07 21.66 -19.09
N ASP A 614 -21.36 21.52 -19.43
CA ASP A 614 -22.33 20.75 -18.62
C ASP A 614 -21.82 19.31 -18.40
N LYS A 615 -21.27 18.69 -19.46
CA LYS A 615 -20.70 17.34 -19.40
C LYS A 615 -19.44 17.29 -18.53
N GLU A 616 -18.52 18.23 -18.70
CA GLU A 616 -17.30 18.31 -17.90
C GLU A 616 -17.59 18.53 -16.40
N VAL A 617 -18.51 19.44 -16.09
CA VAL A 617 -18.94 19.77 -14.72
C VAL A 617 -19.68 18.59 -14.09
N TYR A 618 -20.52 17.89 -14.83
CA TYR A 618 -21.18 16.66 -14.35
C TYR A 618 -20.16 15.55 -14.05
N ILE A 619 -19.20 15.31 -14.96
CA ILE A 619 -18.12 14.34 -14.74
C ILE A 619 -17.31 14.70 -13.49
N LYS A 620 -16.85 15.96 -13.36
CA LYS A 620 -16.12 16.46 -12.17
C LYS A 620 -16.92 16.35 -10.87
N SER A 621 -18.25 16.33 -10.94
CA SER A 621 -19.11 16.12 -9.78
C SER A 621 -19.13 14.64 -9.37
N ILE A 622 -19.40 13.74 -10.31
CA ILE A 622 -19.51 12.30 -10.00
C ILE A 622 -18.18 11.64 -9.67
N THR A 623 -17.07 12.18 -10.17
CA THR A 623 -15.68 11.78 -9.82
C THR A 623 -15.08 12.61 -8.68
N ASN A 624 -15.89 13.36 -7.92
CA ASN A 624 -15.37 14.21 -6.85
C ASN A 624 -14.78 13.35 -5.71
N LYS A 625 -13.48 13.51 -5.45
CA LYS A 625 -12.73 12.80 -4.39
C LYS A 625 -13.35 12.91 -2.99
N TYR A 626 -14.13 13.95 -2.70
CA TYR A 626 -14.81 14.14 -1.43
C TYR A 626 -16.05 13.22 -1.23
N LEU A 627 -16.37 12.39 -2.22
CA LEU A 627 -17.40 11.34 -2.13
C LEU A 627 -16.86 10.02 -1.53
N ILE A 628 -15.53 9.91 -1.35
CA ILE A 628 -14.82 8.78 -0.74
C ILE A 628 -15.23 7.45 -1.41
N GLU A 629 -15.82 6.52 -0.67
CA GLU A 629 -16.23 5.19 -1.15
C GLU A 629 -17.37 5.25 -2.21
N ASN A 630 -18.05 6.38 -2.31
CA ASN A 630 -19.07 6.65 -3.33
C ASN A 630 -18.55 7.42 -4.55
N THR A 631 -17.23 7.66 -4.66
CA THR A 631 -16.64 8.30 -5.84
C THR A 631 -16.78 7.36 -7.05
N LEU A 632 -17.49 7.79 -8.09
CA LEU A 632 -17.68 6.98 -9.29
C LEU A 632 -16.39 6.98 -10.14
N VAL A 633 -15.93 5.79 -10.53
CA VAL A 633 -14.66 5.60 -11.27
C VAL A 633 -14.93 5.50 -12.77
N GLU A 634 -14.15 6.19 -13.62
CA GLU A 634 -14.29 6.03 -15.08
C GLU A 634 -13.87 4.62 -15.51
N SER A 635 -14.75 3.97 -16.27
CA SER A 635 -14.51 2.71 -16.94
C SER A 635 -14.75 2.87 -18.44
N SER A 636 -13.89 2.25 -19.24
CA SER A 636 -14.09 2.14 -20.69
C SER A 636 -14.89 0.88 -20.96
N ILE A 637 -16.10 0.99 -21.52
CA ILE A 637 -16.83 -0.20 -21.97
C ILE A 637 -16.63 -0.35 -23.48
N PHE A 638 -16.08 -1.49 -23.89
CA PHE A 638 -15.92 -1.84 -25.29
C PHE A 638 -17.21 -2.43 -25.86
N ILE A 639 -17.49 -2.07 -27.12
CA ILE A 639 -18.68 -2.49 -27.86
C ILE A 639 -18.19 -3.46 -28.94
N ASP A 640 -18.67 -4.71 -28.92
CA ASP A 640 -18.45 -5.73 -29.96
C ASP A 640 -16.97 -5.90 -30.38
N ASN A 641 -16.04 -5.87 -29.42
CA ASN A 641 -14.57 -5.90 -29.63
C ASN A 641 -14.02 -4.80 -30.58
N ASN A 642 -14.80 -3.76 -30.86
CA ASN A 642 -14.51 -2.78 -31.91
C ASN A 642 -13.96 -1.47 -31.31
N VAL A 643 -12.63 -1.38 -31.28
CA VAL A 643 -11.79 -0.40 -30.53
C VAL A 643 -12.14 1.09 -30.77
N LYS A 644 -12.92 1.44 -31.81
CA LYS A 644 -13.07 2.83 -32.30
C LYS A 644 -14.18 3.67 -31.64
N LYS A 645 -14.99 3.15 -30.71
CA LYS A 645 -16.03 3.95 -30.00
C LYS A 645 -15.99 3.70 -28.49
N LYS A 646 -15.35 4.61 -27.76
CA LYS A 646 -15.35 4.64 -26.29
C LYS A 646 -16.64 5.27 -25.77
N LEU A 647 -17.48 4.48 -25.08
CA LEU A 647 -18.55 5.02 -24.22
C LEU A 647 -17.96 5.27 -22.83
N SER A 648 -18.13 6.47 -22.28
CA SER A 648 -17.71 6.75 -20.91
C SER A 648 -18.74 6.17 -19.94
N CYS A 649 -18.34 5.14 -19.19
CA CYS A 649 -19.09 4.61 -18.06
C CYS A 649 -18.44 5.10 -16.76
N PHE A 650 -19.24 5.39 -15.75
CA PHE A 650 -18.78 5.74 -14.41
C PHE A 650 -19.44 4.79 -13.43
N VAL A 651 -18.65 3.96 -12.75
CA VAL A 651 -19.14 2.83 -11.95
C VAL A 651 -18.84 3.02 -10.47
N ASN A 652 -19.75 2.57 -9.61
CA ASN A 652 -19.57 2.66 -8.17
C ASN A 652 -18.68 1.51 -7.68
N PRO A 653 -17.49 1.79 -7.10
CA PRO A 653 -16.52 0.77 -6.74
C PRO A 653 -17.01 -0.17 -5.62
N HIS A 654 -18.03 0.22 -4.85
CA HIS A 654 -18.67 -0.67 -3.88
C HIS A 654 -19.27 -1.91 -4.58
N TYR A 655 -19.87 -1.74 -5.77
CA TYR A 655 -20.54 -2.83 -6.48
C TYR A 655 -19.72 -3.46 -7.60
N PHE A 656 -18.68 -2.79 -8.10
CA PHE A 656 -17.95 -3.22 -9.29
C PHE A 656 -16.43 -3.09 -9.18
N LYS A 657 -15.72 -4.07 -9.74
CA LYS A 657 -14.30 -3.99 -10.10
C LYS A 657 -14.16 -3.82 -11.61
N VAL A 658 -13.16 -3.03 -12.01
CA VAL A 658 -12.77 -2.86 -13.41
C VAL A 658 -11.39 -3.47 -13.58
N LYS A 659 -11.27 -4.51 -14.38
CA LYS A 659 -9.97 -5.09 -14.77
C LYS A 659 -9.96 -5.34 -16.27
N ASP A 660 -8.91 -4.89 -16.96
CA ASP A 660 -8.75 -5.06 -18.40
C ASP A 660 -9.94 -4.56 -19.26
N ASN A 661 -10.68 -3.56 -18.73
CA ASN A 661 -11.92 -2.99 -19.28
C ASN A 661 -13.15 -3.93 -19.23
N ILE A 662 -13.07 -5.01 -18.45
CA ILE A 662 -14.21 -5.86 -18.10
C ILE A 662 -14.79 -5.36 -16.77
N LEU A 663 -16.10 -5.18 -16.73
CA LEU A 663 -16.83 -4.85 -15.50
C LEU A 663 -17.22 -6.15 -14.79
N THR A 664 -16.54 -6.44 -13.68
CA THR A 664 -16.85 -7.56 -12.80
C THR A 664 -17.58 -7.08 -11.56
N ILE A 665 -18.53 -7.89 -11.10
CA ILE A 665 -19.28 -7.65 -9.88
C ILE A 665 -18.39 -7.91 -8.64
N ASN A 666 -18.53 -7.08 -7.60
CA ASN A 666 -18.01 -7.41 -6.26
C ASN A 666 -18.98 -8.35 -5.53
N ASP A 667 -18.42 -9.46 -5.05
CA ASP A 667 -19.07 -10.50 -4.23
C ASP A 667 -20.30 -11.21 -4.83
N LEU A 668 -20.64 -12.34 -4.21
CA LEU A 668 -21.75 -13.21 -4.61
C LEU A 668 -23.16 -12.62 -4.31
N GLN A 669 -23.25 -11.43 -3.70
CA GLN A 669 -24.51 -10.81 -3.25
C GLN A 669 -24.89 -9.52 -4.01
N PHE A 670 -24.54 -9.40 -5.28
CA PHE A 670 -24.94 -8.24 -6.07
C PHE A 670 -26.47 -8.16 -6.32
N PRO A 671 -27.08 -6.96 -6.25
CA PRO A 671 -28.50 -6.74 -6.53
C PRO A 671 -28.95 -7.32 -7.88
N LYS A 672 -30.08 -8.04 -7.92
CA LYS A 672 -30.55 -8.68 -9.16
C LYS A 672 -30.84 -7.63 -10.24
N LEU A 673 -30.52 -7.91 -11.50
CA LEU A 673 -30.95 -7.04 -12.59
C LEU A 673 -32.46 -7.12 -12.80
N ALA A 674 -33.08 -5.99 -13.11
CA ALA A 674 -34.46 -5.93 -13.56
C ALA A 674 -34.61 -6.53 -14.97
N GLU A 675 -34.85 -7.85 -15.07
CA GLU A 675 -34.91 -8.61 -16.34
C GLU A 675 -35.81 -8.01 -17.42
N ASN A 676 -36.83 -7.23 -17.05
CA ASN A 676 -37.76 -6.61 -18.00
C ASN A 676 -37.43 -5.15 -18.34
N HIS A 677 -36.66 -4.46 -17.52
CA HIS A 677 -36.48 -2.99 -17.60
C HIS A 677 -35.12 -2.56 -18.16
N LEU A 678 -34.14 -3.48 -18.23
CA LEU A 678 -32.77 -3.19 -18.68
C LEU A 678 -32.46 -3.65 -20.11
N LYS A 679 -33.40 -4.32 -20.78
CA LYS A 679 -33.14 -5.01 -22.06
C LYS A 679 -32.68 -4.07 -23.19
N LYS A 680 -33.16 -2.83 -23.24
CA LYS A 680 -32.91 -1.92 -24.37
C LYS A 680 -33.11 -0.44 -24.00
N ILE A 681 -32.06 0.39 -24.09
CA ILE A 681 -32.12 1.84 -23.89
C ILE A 681 -31.82 2.56 -25.20
N GLN A 682 -32.72 3.44 -25.64
CA GLN A 682 -32.46 4.33 -26.77
C GLN A 682 -31.53 5.48 -26.33
N MET A 683 -30.35 5.57 -26.94
CA MET A 683 -29.32 6.56 -26.55
C MET A 683 -29.23 7.76 -27.51
N ASP A 684 -29.56 7.54 -28.78
CA ASP A 684 -29.73 8.55 -29.83
C ASP A 684 -30.77 8.02 -30.84
N SER A 685 -31.19 8.85 -31.81
CA SER A 685 -32.01 8.42 -32.95
C SER A 685 -31.45 7.16 -33.62
N ASN A 686 -32.21 6.06 -33.60
CA ASN A 686 -31.86 4.74 -34.12
C ASN A 686 -30.52 4.17 -33.58
N LYS A 687 -30.29 4.30 -32.28
CA LYS A 687 -29.24 3.58 -31.54
C LYS A 687 -29.75 3.10 -30.19
N TYR A 688 -29.55 1.83 -29.92
CA TYR A 688 -29.97 1.19 -28.68
C TYR A 688 -28.81 0.48 -28.00
N CYS A 689 -28.71 0.62 -26.68
CA CYS A 689 -27.80 -0.16 -25.84
C CYS A 689 -28.60 -1.29 -25.17
N HIS A 690 -28.13 -2.52 -25.33
CA HIS A 690 -28.64 -3.74 -24.72
C HIS A 690 -27.69 -4.18 -23.60
N PHE A 691 -28.25 -4.69 -22.52
CA PHE A 691 -27.52 -5.09 -21.33
C PHE A 691 -27.67 -6.60 -21.16
N THR A 692 -26.56 -7.31 -21.09
CA THR A 692 -26.53 -8.75 -20.78
C THR A 692 -25.62 -9.01 -19.59
N ILE A 693 -26.04 -9.88 -18.67
CA ILE A 693 -25.14 -10.48 -17.68
C ILE A 693 -24.92 -11.93 -18.06
N ASP A 694 -23.65 -12.33 -18.07
CA ASP A 694 -23.22 -13.72 -18.09
C ASP A 694 -22.10 -13.87 -17.04
N ASN A 695 -22.14 -14.94 -16.23
CA ASN A 695 -21.13 -15.28 -15.21
C ASN A 695 -20.56 -14.09 -14.41
N GLN A 696 -21.42 -13.23 -13.84
CA GLN A 696 -21.05 -12.05 -13.03
C GLN A 696 -20.37 -10.89 -13.79
N ILE A 697 -20.34 -10.95 -15.12
CA ILE A 697 -19.84 -9.89 -16.02
C ILE A 697 -21.03 -9.12 -16.59
N ILE A 698 -20.95 -7.78 -16.66
CA ILE A 698 -21.92 -6.96 -17.40
C ILE A 698 -21.35 -6.61 -18.78
N GLU A 699 -22.05 -7.05 -19.84
CA GLU A 699 -21.78 -6.68 -21.22
C GLU A 699 -22.77 -5.61 -21.73
N LEU A 700 -22.26 -4.65 -22.51
CA LEU A 700 -23.07 -3.69 -23.25
C LEU A 700 -22.93 -3.91 -24.76
N LYS A 701 -24.04 -4.16 -25.44
CA LYS A 701 -24.10 -4.38 -26.91
C LYS A 701 -24.93 -3.27 -27.56
N TYR A 702 -24.46 -2.71 -28.67
CA TYR A 702 -25.26 -1.75 -29.43
C TYR A 702 -26.06 -2.45 -30.53
N SER A 703 -27.30 -2.03 -30.75
CA SER A 703 -27.96 -2.22 -32.04
C SER A 703 -28.35 -0.88 -32.65
N HIS A 704 -28.48 -0.88 -33.97
CA HIS A 704 -29.30 0.11 -34.66
C HIS A 704 -30.80 -0.20 -34.52
#